data_AF-A0A960ZLT5-F1
#
_entry.id   AF-A0A960ZLT5-F1
#
_cell.length_a   1.000
_cell.length_b   1.000
_cell.length_c   1.000
_cell.angle_alpha   90.00
_cell.angle_beta   90.00
_cell.angle_gamma   90.00
#
_symmetry.space_group_name_H-M   'P 1'
#
loop_
_entity.id
_entity.type
_entity.pdbx_description
1 polymer ?
#
loop_
_entity_poly.entity_id
_entity_poly.type
_entity_poly.pdbx_seq_one_letter_code
_entity_poly.pdbx_strand_id
1 'polypeptide(L)'
;WEFLSDRAVRTSPLAGAKATESAVEILLAPGGRPTLTLKPKARDLASEKTIFYVEGDQLFVPGPGVLDGKHRFRLRPAQGRLAKLDLLVPSRLTVSEVTGPVGSWQFDAEAGRLSLDVEPPQSVPFEVLVTTQRGLEALPTGLEVAPIRVAGAAGEVGLAALAFGSEAQPENATATGMSEVNPGDFDASLLPGDGYLLHRVYRYGAEDGSIAARVNPVAPEVRVTSRQVLSFGEERIVLSVELAVDITRAGLFQLGFPLPPGFEVESLSGPALRDWAEAGEENAREIVMHLNGRTLGSQTFSLTLAATTPTGEDNWSMPNVTLKEASRQSGELVVRPAEGIRLRTANRANLSEVDPRELGGTARDALAYRLLQKDWTLTLGVEKLDPWITGQILHSVTLREGQTRTAIDALLKIENAAIRDLRVHIPGLDEEEAKTLRASGPGVGDLVRVAPGSDEWDIRFQRRLIGEARVSLEYESRGDREGGKESLMPVAFPEVRQPSYFFAVRSAGRLELAAETLPVGWQSTEWTAVPASLRDSAGERSAPALTLRASSPEEAAVIEAKRHALAEALKLRVAGGSVTSLISPAGDELTSMDLTVEVVQRGSLTVVLPKGGELFHLFVNGESVHFVREGNAWQFFILPGGSANGADDRTAEVRFAYVVPASISGARPGRVALASPTLGVPVENLVWDVILPPGMELTRNDGDLEPRAIENRGLFDRNRYLAESQAVREDQNRRATALLDQASALIQSGDQTRARQALSIVANGFAIDAASNEDARVQLENLRTQQAVVGLNTRRQRLVLDHENGEADSVVNEQLKQGAALNRVLNEGEVNFRPEELPQLLQGNSSDENASLQRIAGKIVRQQQGTEPLARPMGLVLPSEGMVYRFERPLQVAENAPLNLELGFAPVSRLTAWQIAAGVGLLAIFALLLASKLTPEEPSKA
;
A
#
# COMPACT_ATOMS: atom_id res chain seq x y z
N TRP A 1 -98.11 35.19 -20.40
CA TRP A 1 -98.29 35.36 -18.95
C TRP A 1 -98.40 34.00 -18.28
N GLU A 2 -97.91 33.86 -17.06
CA GLU A 2 -98.15 32.72 -16.18
C GLU A 2 -99.21 33.14 -15.15
N PHE A 3 -100.27 32.36 -15.03
CA PHE A 3 -101.41 32.65 -14.17
C PHE A 3 -101.37 31.71 -12.97
N LEU A 4 -101.42 32.29 -11.78
CA LEU A 4 -101.35 31.57 -10.51
C LEU A 4 -102.57 31.95 -9.67
N SER A 5 -103.10 31.00 -8.93
CA SER A 5 -104.05 31.29 -7.85
C SER A 5 -103.64 30.53 -6.61
N ASP A 6 -103.77 31.17 -5.46
CA ASP A 6 -103.58 30.58 -4.13
C ASP A 6 -104.55 29.42 -3.84
N ARG A 7 -105.59 29.26 -4.66
CA ARG A 7 -106.62 28.23 -4.51
C ARG A 7 -106.84 27.37 -5.77
N ALA A 8 -105.91 27.38 -6.71
CA ALA A 8 -106.00 26.56 -7.91
C ALA A 8 -105.86 25.06 -7.60
N VAL A 9 -106.87 24.27 -7.98
CA VAL A 9 -106.85 22.80 -7.97
C VAL A 9 -106.34 22.25 -9.30
N ARG A 10 -106.67 22.93 -10.40
CA ARG A 10 -106.13 22.62 -11.73
C ARG A 10 -105.98 23.90 -12.53
N THR A 11 -104.85 24.02 -13.22
CA THR A 11 -104.57 25.12 -14.14
C THR A 11 -104.21 24.48 -15.48
N SER A 12 -105.04 24.68 -16.51
CA SER A 12 -104.83 24.13 -17.85
C SER A 12 -104.91 25.22 -18.92
N PRO A 13 -104.11 25.16 -20.01
CA PRO A 13 -104.23 26.12 -21.10
C PRO A 13 -105.63 26.13 -21.69
N LEU A 14 -106.20 27.32 -21.96
CA LEU A 14 -107.51 27.41 -22.60
C LEU A 14 -107.36 27.09 -24.10
N ALA A 15 -108.04 26.06 -24.58
CA ALA A 15 -108.02 25.69 -25.99
C ALA A 15 -108.73 26.76 -26.85
N GLY A 16 -108.07 27.23 -27.92
CA GLY A 16 -108.62 28.22 -28.86
C GLY A 16 -108.17 29.68 -28.64
N ALA A 17 -107.25 29.95 -27.73
CA ALA A 17 -106.68 31.28 -27.55
C ALA A 17 -105.83 31.73 -28.75
N LYS A 18 -105.91 33.02 -29.13
CA LYS A 18 -105.07 33.60 -30.19
C LYS A 18 -103.62 33.69 -29.74
N ALA A 19 -102.66 33.66 -30.68
CA ALA A 19 -101.22 33.76 -30.37
C ALA A 19 -100.81 35.06 -29.64
N THR A 20 -101.64 36.11 -29.70
CA THR A 20 -101.45 37.39 -29.02
C THR A 20 -102.08 37.45 -27.62
N GLU A 21 -102.78 36.40 -27.20
CA GLU A 21 -103.51 36.34 -25.94
C GLU A 21 -102.87 35.31 -25.01
N SER A 22 -102.89 35.58 -23.71
CA SER A 22 -102.56 34.58 -22.69
C SER A 22 -103.88 34.20 -22.02
N ALA A 23 -104.30 32.95 -22.16
CA ALA A 23 -105.55 32.46 -21.59
C ALA A 23 -105.34 31.10 -20.91
N VAL A 24 -106.00 30.91 -19.78
CA VAL A 24 -105.91 29.70 -18.97
C VAL A 24 -107.28 29.40 -18.38
N GLU A 25 -107.58 28.12 -18.20
CA GLU A 25 -108.71 27.64 -17.42
C GLU A 25 -108.19 27.24 -16.03
N ILE A 26 -108.73 27.85 -14.98
CA ILE A 26 -108.35 27.56 -13.59
C ILE A 26 -109.56 27.03 -12.83
N LEU A 27 -109.46 25.80 -12.34
CA LEU A 27 -110.42 25.19 -11.42
C LEU A 27 -110.02 25.56 -9.99
N LEU A 28 -110.94 26.17 -9.21
CA LEU A 28 -110.68 26.68 -7.86
C LEU A 28 -111.38 25.83 -6.78
N ALA A 29 -110.72 25.64 -5.63
CA ALA A 29 -111.29 24.90 -4.50
C ALA A 29 -112.43 25.69 -3.78
N PRO A 30 -113.54 25.05 -3.37
CA PRO A 30 -114.69 25.72 -2.74
C PRO A 30 -114.37 26.34 -1.36
N GLY A 31 -115.05 27.46 -1.04
CA GLY A 31 -115.05 28.14 0.28
C GLY A 31 -113.91 29.14 0.50
N GLY A 32 -114.15 30.44 0.27
CA GLY A 32 -113.18 31.55 0.46
C GLY A 32 -113.14 32.50 -0.75
N ARG A 33 -112.44 33.64 -0.65
CA ARG A 33 -112.17 34.53 -1.80
C ARG A 33 -110.81 34.17 -2.41
N PRO A 34 -110.73 33.75 -3.69
CA PRO A 34 -109.48 33.39 -4.35
C PRO A 34 -108.72 34.64 -4.82
N THR A 35 -107.39 34.58 -4.78
CA THR A 35 -106.50 35.60 -5.35
C THR A 35 -105.89 35.09 -6.65
N LEU A 36 -105.94 35.90 -7.71
CA LEU A 36 -105.32 35.59 -9.01
C LEU A 36 -104.11 36.50 -9.23
N THR A 37 -102.95 35.89 -9.41
CA THR A 37 -101.69 36.58 -9.69
C THR A 37 -101.25 36.30 -11.12
N LEU A 38 -101.02 37.35 -11.89
CA LEU A 38 -100.46 37.28 -13.24
C LEU A 38 -99.01 37.73 -13.18
N LYS A 39 -98.08 36.87 -13.60
CA LYS A 39 -96.67 37.25 -13.78
C LYS A 39 -96.24 37.03 -15.23
N PRO A 40 -95.31 37.83 -15.78
CA PRO A 40 -94.73 37.55 -17.08
C PRO A 40 -94.13 36.14 -17.09
N LYS A 41 -94.34 35.40 -18.17
CA LYS A 41 -93.74 34.07 -18.32
C LYS A 41 -92.22 34.27 -18.40
N ALA A 42 -91.44 33.52 -17.62
CA ALA A 42 -89.99 33.60 -17.68
C ALA A 42 -89.50 33.29 -19.11
N ARG A 43 -88.49 34.04 -19.57
CA ARG A 43 -87.89 33.87 -20.90
C ARG A 43 -87.28 32.47 -20.99
N ASP A 44 -87.77 31.68 -21.93
CA ASP A 44 -87.27 30.32 -22.18
C ASP A 44 -86.25 30.36 -23.32
N LEU A 45 -84.96 30.48 -22.96
CA LEU A 45 -83.87 30.53 -23.93
C LEU A 45 -83.72 29.24 -24.75
N ALA A 46 -84.34 28.12 -24.33
CA ALA A 46 -84.28 26.86 -25.06
C ALA A 46 -85.22 26.82 -26.28
N SER A 47 -86.28 27.61 -26.29
CA SER A 47 -87.24 27.69 -27.41
C SER A 47 -86.96 28.85 -28.37
N GLU A 48 -85.93 29.65 -28.11
CA GLU A 48 -85.48 30.72 -29.00
C GLU A 48 -84.53 30.22 -30.10
N LYS A 49 -84.61 30.85 -31.29
CA LYS A 49 -83.62 30.63 -32.34
C LYS A 49 -82.26 31.18 -31.87
N THR A 50 -81.23 30.32 -31.89
CA THR A 50 -79.88 30.70 -31.47
C THR A 50 -79.24 31.62 -32.50
N ILE A 51 -78.75 32.78 -32.05
CA ILE A 51 -77.96 33.74 -32.84
C ILE A 51 -76.68 33.98 -32.07
N PHE A 52 -75.53 33.79 -32.71
CA PHE A 52 -74.21 33.96 -32.09
C PHE A 52 -73.20 34.51 -33.08
N TYR A 53 -72.16 35.18 -32.55
CA TYR A 53 -71.04 35.73 -33.31
C TYR A 53 -69.75 35.02 -32.92
N VAL A 54 -68.80 34.98 -33.85
CA VAL A 54 -67.51 34.29 -33.65
C VAL A 54 -66.36 35.24 -33.91
N GLU A 55 -65.40 35.20 -33.00
CA GLU A 55 -64.08 35.82 -33.16
C GLU A 55 -63.01 34.74 -33.09
N GLY A 56 -62.24 34.55 -34.17
CA GLY A 56 -61.25 33.48 -34.29
C GLY A 56 -59.81 33.97 -34.28
N ASP A 57 -58.93 33.33 -33.50
CA ASP A 57 -57.48 33.48 -33.59
C ASP A 57 -56.88 32.13 -34.00
N GLN A 58 -56.31 32.07 -35.20
CA GLN A 58 -55.85 30.83 -35.83
C GLN A 58 -54.37 30.90 -36.15
N LEU A 59 -53.58 30.04 -35.55
CA LEU A 59 -52.13 29.96 -35.74
C LEU A 59 -51.78 28.72 -36.56
N PHE A 60 -50.96 28.89 -37.59
CA PHE A 60 -50.35 27.80 -38.35
C PHE A 60 -48.82 27.86 -38.19
N VAL A 61 -48.21 26.72 -37.85
CA VAL A 61 -46.78 26.58 -37.56
C VAL A 61 -46.18 25.50 -38.47
N PRO A 62 -45.59 25.88 -39.61
CA PRO A 62 -44.94 24.92 -40.51
C PRO A 62 -43.60 24.48 -39.92
N GLY A 63 -43.38 23.17 -39.83
CA GLY A 63 -42.13 22.56 -39.39
C GLY A 63 -41.67 21.45 -40.35
N PRO A 64 -40.52 20.80 -40.08
CA PRO A 64 -40.04 19.69 -40.89
C PRO A 64 -41.01 18.50 -40.84
N GLY A 65 -41.68 18.20 -41.96
CA GLY A 65 -42.57 17.04 -42.08
C GLY A 65 -43.98 17.22 -41.49
N VAL A 66 -44.27 18.33 -40.81
CA VAL A 66 -45.58 18.57 -40.18
C VAL A 66 -45.97 20.06 -40.24
N LEU A 67 -47.28 20.30 -40.33
CA LEU A 67 -47.92 21.58 -40.10
C LEU A 67 -48.81 21.44 -38.86
N ASP A 68 -48.45 22.15 -37.80
CA ASP A 68 -49.28 22.28 -36.61
C ASP A 68 -50.21 23.48 -36.72
N GLY A 69 -51.42 23.35 -36.20
CA GLY A 69 -52.40 24.43 -36.12
C GLY A 69 -53.04 24.52 -34.74
N LYS A 70 -53.17 25.74 -34.21
CA LYS A 70 -53.90 26.03 -32.96
C LYS A 70 -54.92 27.11 -33.23
N HIS A 71 -56.20 26.80 -32.98
CA HIS A 71 -57.32 27.64 -33.38
C HIS A 71 -58.21 27.91 -32.19
N ARG A 72 -58.31 29.17 -31.79
CA ARG A 72 -59.18 29.59 -30.68
C ARG A 72 -60.37 30.35 -31.25
N PHE A 73 -61.57 29.87 -30.93
CA PHE A 73 -62.83 30.49 -31.29
C PHE A 73 -63.51 31.04 -30.04
N ARG A 74 -63.74 32.35 -30.02
CA ARG A 74 -64.54 33.02 -28.99
C ARG A 74 -65.96 33.17 -29.52
N LEU A 75 -66.89 32.44 -28.93
CA LEU A 75 -68.30 32.47 -29.31
C LEU A 75 -69.07 33.40 -28.39
N ARG A 76 -69.88 34.29 -28.97
CA ARG A 76 -70.75 35.22 -28.25
C ARG A 76 -72.21 34.98 -28.62
N PRO A 77 -72.94 34.12 -27.87
CA PRO A 77 -74.38 33.99 -28.02
C PRO A 77 -75.09 35.31 -27.72
N ALA A 78 -75.88 35.81 -28.67
CA ALA A 78 -76.68 37.02 -28.55
C ALA A 78 -78.18 36.73 -28.30
N GLN A 79 -78.66 35.58 -28.76
CA GLN A 79 -80.03 35.10 -28.56
C GLN A 79 -80.03 33.56 -28.46
N GLY A 80 -80.93 33.00 -27.64
CA GLY A 80 -81.02 31.55 -27.39
C GLY A 80 -79.82 30.97 -26.63
N ARG A 81 -79.72 29.64 -26.62
CA ARG A 81 -78.58 28.89 -26.07
C ARG A 81 -77.97 27.98 -27.14
N LEU A 82 -76.65 27.83 -27.13
CA LEU A 82 -75.91 27.02 -28.08
C LEU A 82 -75.62 25.65 -27.46
N ALA A 83 -76.21 24.60 -28.02
CA ALA A 83 -76.03 23.22 -27.56
C ALA A 83 -75.19 22.36 -28.53
N LYS A 84 -75.03 22.80 -29.78
CA LYS A 84 -74.23 22.13 -30.82
C LYS A 84 -73.47 23.15 -31.63
N LEU A 85 -72.24 22.83 -32.02
CA LEU A 85 -71.38 23.69 -32.83
C LEU A 85 -70.72 22.86 -33.93
N ASP A 86 -70.87 23.29 -35.18
CA ASP A 86 -70.20 22.67 -36.32
C ASP A 86 -69.09 23.59 -36.84
N LEU A 87 -67.87 23.06 -36.98
CA LEU A 87 -66.74 23.74 -37.58
C LEU A 87 -66.38 23.08 -38.91
N LEU A 88 -66.11 23.88 -39.93
CA LEU A 88 -65.64 23.47 -41.24
C LEU A 88 -64.11 23.55 -41.27
N VAL A 89 -63.48 22.38 -41.24
CA VAL A 89 -62.03 22.22 -41.23
C VAL A 89 -61.55 22.07 -42.69
N PRO A 90 -60.64 22.92 -43.18
CA PRO A 90 -60.11 22.83 -44.54
C PRO A 90 -59.45 21.47 -44.82
N SER A 91 -59.48 21.07 -46.10
CA SER A 91 -58.96 19.76 -46.52
C SER A 91 -57.51 19.55 -46.08
N ARG A 92 -57.18 18.29 -45.73
CA ARG A 92 -55.85 17.80 -45.28
C ARG A 92 -55.46 18.18 -43.85
N LEU A 93 -56.25 18.95 -43.11
CA LEU A 93 -56.05 19.12 -41.66
C LEU A 93 -56.81 18.03 -40.91
N THR A 94 -56.15 17.42 -39.93
CA THR A 94 -56.76 16.47 -38.99
C THR A 94 -56.88 17.12 -37.63
N VAL A 95 -58.03 17.00 -36.98
CA VAL A 95 -58.23 17.50 -35.61
C VAL A 95 -57.62 16.52 -34.62
N SER A 96 -56.69 17.00 -33.80
CA SER A 96 -56.03 16.18 -32.76
C SER A 96 -56.64 16.39 -31.38
N GLU A 97 -57.07 17.61 -31.06
CA GLU A 97 -57.58 17.96 -29.74
C GLU A 97 -58.64 19.07 -29.82
N VAL A 98 -59.64 19.00 -28.95
CA VAL A 98 -60.64 20.07 -28.75
C VAL A 98 -60.82 20.30 -27.25
N THR A 99 -60.73 21.55 -26.82
CA THR A 99 -60.88 21.96 -25.41
C THR A 99 -61.90 23.10 -25.27
N GLY A 100 -62.67 23.11 -24.19
CA GLY A 100 -63.71 24.10 -23.93
C GLY A 100 -64.91 23.47 -23.19
N PRO A 101 -66.07 24.12 -23.14
CA PRO A 101 -67.31 23.53 -22.61
C PRO A 101 -67.93 22.52 -23.61
N VAL A 102 -67.17 21.47 -23.92
CA VAL A 102 -67.50 20.44 -24.92
C VAL A 102 -67.70 19.12 -24.19
N GLY A 103 -68.89 18.52 -24.31
CA GLY A 103 -69.20 17.20 -23.73
C GLY A 103 -68.70 16.06 -24.61
N SER A 104 -68.93 16.17 -25.91
CA SER A 104 -68.44 15.21 -26.91
C SER A 104 -68.10 15.90 -28.23
N TRP A 105 -67.20 15.32 -29.03
CA TRP A 105 -66.90 15.82 -30.36
C TRP A 105 -66.60 14.69 -31.35
N GLN A 106 -66.88 14.94 -32.62
CA GLN A 106 -66.62 14.01 -33.71
C GLN A 106 -66.07 14.78 -34.92
N PHE A 107 -64.98 14.29 -35.50
CA PHE A 107 -64.41 14.82 -36.74
C PHE A 107 -64.64 13.86 -37.90
N ASP A 108 -65.34 14.34 -38.93
CA ASP A 108 -65.47 13.68 -40.23
C ASP A 108 -64.43 14.26 -41.20
N ALA A 109 -63.38 13.49 -41.47
CA ALA A 109 -62.28 13.90 -42.33
C ALA A 109 -62.66 13.96 -43.82
N GLU A 110 -63.66 13.19 -44.27
CA GLU A 110 -64.13 13.21 -45.66
C GLU A 110 -65.00 14.45 -45.91
N ALA A 111 -65.89 14.78 -44.97
CA ALA A 111 -66.75 15.96 -45.06
C ALA A 111 -66.06 17.25 -44.58
N GLY A 112 -64.88 17.16 -43.96
CA GLY A 112 -64.17 18.29 -43.36
C GLY A 112 -64.98 18.97 -42.25
N ARG A 113 -65.74 18.18 -41.47
CA ARG A 113 -66.69 18.71 -40.48
C ARG A 113 -66.35 18.21 -39.08
N LEU A 114 -66.11 19.15 -38.16
CA LEU A 114 -65.97 18.90 -36.74
C LEU A 114 -67.26 19.29 -36.03
N SER A 115 -67.99 18.31 -35.52
CA SER A 115 -69.24 18.52 -34.76
C SER A 115 -68.97 18.40 -33.26
N LEU A 116 -69.37 19.41 -32.50
CA LEU A 116 -69.19 19.51 -31.05
C LEU A 116 -70.55 19.57 -30.35
N ASP A 117 -70.73 18.76 -29.31
CA ASP A 117 -71.83 18.91 -28.36
C ASP A 117 -71.37 19.83 -27.22
N VAL A 118 -72.03 20.98 -27.09
CA VAL A 118 -71.70 22.00 -26.08
C VAL A 118 -72.42 21.66 -24.78
N GLU A 119 -71.66 21.30 -23.74
CA GLU A 119 -72.20 20.84 -22.47
C GLU A 119 -71.54 21.55 -21.26
N PRO A 120 -72.33 22.24 -20.41
CA PRO A 120 -73.76 22.55 -20.58
C PRO A 120 -73.99 23.52 -21.75
N PRO A 121 -75.19 23.54 -22.37
CA PRO A 121 -75.52 24.51 -23.41
C PRO A 121 -75.28 25.96 -22.95
N GLN A 122 -74.58 26.74 -23.77
CA GLN A 122 -74.08 28.06 -23.39
C GLN A 122 -75.00 29.19 -23.88
N SER A 123 -75.29 30.15 -23.00
CA SER A 123 -75.99 31.40 -23.34
C SER A 123 -75.15 32.66 -23.07
N VAL A 124 -73.92 32.47 -22.59
CA VAL A 124 -72.92 33.52 -22.33
C VAL A 124 -71.68 33.29 -23.20
N PRO A 125 -70.80 34.28 -23.37
CA PRO A 125 -69.56 34.09 -24.12
C PRO A 125 -68.69 32.96 -23.57
N PHE A 126 -68.14 32.15 -24.47
CA PHE A 126 -67.24 31.05 -24.13
C PHE A 126 -66.21 30.84 -25.24
N GLU A 127 -65.16 30.07 -24.94
CA GLU A 127 -64.08 29.79 -25.88
C GLU A 127 -63.98 28.29 -26.18
N VAL A 128 -63.61 27.96 -27.41
CA VAL A 128 -63.25 26.61 -27.85
C VAL A 128 -61.87 26.69 -28.49
N LEU A 129 -60.97 25.83 -28.04
CA LEU A 129 -59.65 25.65 -28.62
C LEU A 129 -59.65 24.35 -29.44
N VAL A 130 -59.13 24.40 -30.66
CA VAL A 130 -58.98 23.26 -31.56
C VAL A 130 -57.54 23.17 -32.00
N THR A 131 -56.92 22.01 -31.83
CA THR A 131 -55.58 21.71 -32.33
C THR A 131 -55.72 20.84 -33.57
N THR A 132 -54.98 21.18 -34.63
CA THR A 132 -54.95 20.42 -35.88
C THR A 132 -53.54 20.08 -36.30
N GLN A 133 -53.37 18.99 -37.02
CA GLN A 133 -52.10 18.62 -37.65
C GLN A 133 -52.29 18.18 -39.10
N ARG A 134 -51.29 18.42 -39.92
CA ARG A 134 -51.20 17.92 -41.31
C ARG A 134 -49.76 17.51 -41.62
N GLY A 135 -49.58 16.37 -42.30
CA GLY A 135 -48.27 16.00 -42.84
C GLY A 135 -47.80 17.01 -43.88
N LEU A 136 -46.54 17.43 -43.79
CA LEU A 136 -45.91 18.34 -44.75
C LEU A 136 -44.81 17.58 -45.51
N GLU A 137 -44.60 17.90 -46.78
CA GLU A 137 -43.49 17.34 -47.57
C GLU A 137 -42.13 17.84 -47.04
N ALA A 138 -41.04 17.17 -47.44
CA ALA A 138 -39.70 17.60 -47.09
C ALA A 138 -39.43 19.04 -47.58
N LEU A 139 -38.87 19.88 -46.70
CA LEU A 139 -38.53 21.25 -47.05
C LEU A 139 -37.37 21.25 -48.07
N PRO A 140 -37.37 22.14 -49.09
CA PRO A 140 -38.32 23.23 -49.29
C PRO A 140 -39.64 22.79 -49.93
N THR A 141 -40.76 23.35 -49.45
CA THR A 141 -42.11 22.99 -49.95
C THR A 141 -43.07 24.18 -50.02
N GLY A 142 -44.12 24.03 -50.83
CA GLY A 142 -45.24 24.96 -50.92
C GLY A 142 -46.31 24.65 -49.87
N LEU A 143 -46.80 25.68 -49.21
CA LEU A 143 -47.78 25.60 -48.14
C LEU A 143 -49.02 26.40 -48.52
N GLU A 144 -50.19 25.75 -48.51
CA GLU A 144 -51.49 26.44 -48.57
C GLU A 144 -52.32 26.11 -47.34
N VAL A 145 -52.81 27.13 -46.65
CA VAL A 145 -53.65 27.02 -45.46
C VAL A 145 -54.83 27.97 -45.55
N ALA A 146 -55.97 27.58 -44.98
CA ALA A 146 -57.16 28.42 -44.87
C ALA A 146 -57.65 28.40 -43.41
N PRO A 147 -58.32 29.45 -42.93
CA PRO A 147 -58.94 29.45 -41.61
C PRO A 147 -60.08 28.42 -41.53
N ILE A 148 -60.18 27.72 -40.41
CA ILE A 148 -61.36 26.93 -40.02
C ILE A 148 -62.55 27.88 -39.83
N ARG A 149 -63.72 27.49 -40.33
CA ARG A 149 -64.93 28.32 -40.30
C ARG A 149 -65.96 27.76 -39.35
N VAL A 150 -66.78 28.61 -38.74
CA VAL A 150 -67.84 28.18 -37.82
C VAL A 150 -69.20 28.25 -38.49
N ALA A 151 -69.85 27.10 -38.69
CA ALA A 151 -71.15 27.03 -39.34
C ALA A 151 -72.27 27.56 -38.44
N GLY A 152 -73.22 28.30 -39.02
CA GLY A 152 -74.40 28.83 -38.32
C GLY A 152 -74.17 30.12 -37.53
N ALA A 153 -72.96 30.69 -37.55
CA ALA A 153 -72.69 32.00 -36.97
C ALA A 153 -73.39 33.12 -37.76
N ALA A 154 -73.91 34.12 -37.05
CA ALA A 154 -74.51 35.32 -37.67
C ALA A 154 -73.45 36.29 -38.20
N GLY A 155 -72.22 36.17 -37.72
CA GLY A 155 -71.05 36.88 -38.21
C GLY A 155 -69.78 36.26 -37.66
N GLU A 156 -68.74 36.23 -38.49
CA GLU A 156 -67.44 35.67 -38.17
C GLU A 156 -66.35 36.62 -38.64
N VAL A 157 -65.41 36.93 -37.76
CA VAL A 157 -64.19 37.68 -38.05
C VAL A 157 -63.03 37.06 -37.29
N GLY A 158 -61.82 37.17 -37.78
CA GLY A 158 -60.69 36.64 -37.06
C GLY A 158 -59.33 36.97 -37.65
N LEU A 159 -58.29 36.48 -36.99
CA LEU A 159 -56.91 36.57 -37.40
C LEU A 159 -56.36 35.19 -37.72
N ALA A 160 -55.62 35.08 -38.82
CA ALA A 160 -54.87 33.90 -39.22
C ALA A 160 -53.38 34.27 -39.30
N ALA A 161 -52.55 33.56 -38.54
CA ALA A 161 -51.12 33.84 -38.40
C ALA A 161 -50.26 32.68 -38.91
N LEU A 162 -49.14 33.02 -39.53
CA LEU A 162 -48.01 32.11 -39.77
C LEU A 162 -46.91 32.40 -38.75
N ALA A 163 -46.50 31.38 -38.00
CA ALA A 163 -45.31 31.44 -37.16
C ALA A 163 -44.29 30.36 -37.54
N PHE A 164 -43.02 30.63 -37.27
CA PHE A 164 -41.92 29.74 -37.60
C PHE A 164 -41.00 29.56 -36.41
N GLY A 165 -40.55 28.33 -36.20
CA GLY A 165 -39.47 28.01 -35.27
C GLY A 165 -38.09 28.24 -35.91
N SER A 166 -37.04 27.72 -35.30
CA SER A 166 -35.65 27.88 -35.73
C SER A 166 -35.26 27.05 -36.97
N GLU A 167 -36.19 26.28 -37.52
CA GLU A 167 -35.92 25.13 -38.39
C GLU A 167 -36.45 25.30 -39.81
N ALA A 168 -37.45 26.17 -39.92
CA ALA A 168 -38.17 26.47 -41.13
C ALA A 168 -38.26 27.98 -41.23
N GLN A 169 -38.05 28.52 -42.42
CA GLN A 169 -38.18 29.94 -42.67
C GLN A 169 -39.08 30.17 -43.89
N PRO A 170 -39.95 31.18 -43.86
CA PRO A 170 -40.73 31.56 -45.03
C PRO A 170 -39.83 32.28 -46.03
N GLU A 171 -39.99 31.94 -47.31
CA GLU A 171 -39.40 32.71 -48.41
C GLU A 171 -40.34 33.83 -48.84
N ASN A 172 -41.61 33.50 -49.05
CA ASN A 172 -42.68 34.42 -49.42
C ASN A 172 -44.00 33.90 -48.84
N ALA A 173 -44.93 34.80 -48.48
CA ALA A 173 -46.29 34.47 -48.09
C ALA A 173 -47.27 35.49 -48.67
N THR A 174 -48.33 35.01 -49.31
CA THR A 174 -49.37 35.81 -49.97
C THR A 174 -50.74 35.31 -49.53
N ALA A 175 -51.64 36.24 -49.19
CA ALA A 175 -53.01 35.89 -48.81
C ALA A 175 -54.03 36.31 -49.89
N THR A 176 -55.05 35.47 -50.09
CA THR A 176 -56.20 35.71 -50.95
C THR A 176 -57.44 35.84 -50.06
N GLY A 177 -58.28 36.86 -50.28
CA GLY A 177 -59.50 37.08 -49.48
C GLY A 177 -59.24 37.54 -48.03
N MET A 178 -58.02 37.96 -47.70
CA MET A 178 -57.64 38.47 -46.38
C MET A 178 -56.80 39.74 -46.49
N SER A 179 -56.73 40.49 -45.39
CA SER A 179 -55.92 41.71 -45.28
C SER A 179 -54.80 41.53 -44.26
N GLU A 180 -53.57 41.92 -44.60
CA GLU A 180 -52.44 41.86 -43.66
C GLU A 180 -52.62 42.86 -42.51
N VAL A 181 -52.28 42.44 -41.29
CA VAL A 181 -52.34 43.25 -40.06
C VAL A 181 -51.02 43.18 -39.30
N ASN A 182 -50.85 44.02 -38.28
CA ASN A 182 -49.64 44.03 -37.48
C ASN A 182 -49.53 42.71 -36.68
N PRO A 183 -48.37 42.01 -36.69
CA PRO A 183 -48.15 40.84 -35.87
C PRO A 183 -48.43 41.04 -34.37
N GLY A 184 -48.25 42.26 -33.85
CA GLY A 184 -48.58 42.60 -32.46
C GLY A 184 -50.07 42.58 -32.11
N ASP A 185 -50.95 42.53 -33.11
CA ASP A 185 -52.41 42.42 -32.90
C ASP A 185 -52.85 40.96 -32.65
N PHE A 186 -51.98 39.98 -32.91
CA PHE A 186 -52.26 38.57 -32.68
C PHE A 186 -51.90 38.15 -31.25
N ASP A 187 -52.72 37.29 -30.65
CA ASP A 187 -52.47 36.82 -29.30
C ASP A 187 -51.30 35.83 -29.26
N ALA A 188 -50.18 36.28 -28.69
CA ALA A 188 -48.96 35.50 -28.55
C ALA A 188 -49.12 34.24 -27.66
N SER A 189 -50.17 34.14 -26.83
CA SER A 189 -50.44 32.95 -26.01
C SER A 189 -50.72 31.68 -26.83
N LEU A 190 -51.04 31.82 -28.13
CA LEU A 190 -51.21 30.67 -29.03
C LEU A 190 -49.87 30.08 -29.53
N LEU A 191 -48.74 30.78 -29.36
CA LEU A 191 -47.45 30.28 -29.81
C LEU A 191 -47.05 28.99 -29.04
N PRO A 192 -46.37 28.01 -29.68
CA PRO A 192 -46.01 26.76 -29.02
C PRO A 192 -45.00 26.87 -27.86
N GLY A 193 -44.27 27.99 -27.76
CA GLY A 193 -43.29 28.25 -26.71
C GLY A 193 -42.24 29.27 -27.13
N ASP A 194 -41.20 29.44 -26.30
CA ASP A 194 -40.06 30.31 -26.59
C ASP A 194 -39.28 29.79 -27.81
N GLY A 195 -39.00 30.67 -28.77
CA GLY A 195 -38.27 30.35 -30.01
C GLY A 195 -39.11 30.26 -31.28
N TYR A 196 -40.43 30.41 -31.18
CA TYR A 196 -41.32 30.63 -32.34
C TYR A 196 -41.57 32.12 -32.54
N LEU A 197 -41.44 32.59 -33.78
CA LEU A 197 -41.69 33.99 -34.15
C LEU A 197 -42.88 34.10 -35.10
N LEU A 198 -43.79 35.03 -34.79
CA LEU A 198 -44.85 35.43 -35.72
C LEU A 198 -44.22 36.11 -36.93
N HIS A 199 -44.53 35.59 -38.12
CA HIS A 199 -44.01 36.14 -39.36
C HIS A 199 -45.01 37.10 -40.02
N ARG A 200 -46.24 36.63 -40.27
CA ARG A 200 -47.33 37.45 -40.84
C ARG A 200 -48.66 37.07 -40.23
N VAL A 201 -49.53 38.07 -40.09
CA VAL A 201 -50.88 37.93 -39.55
C VAL A 201 -51.85 38.56 -40.53
N TYR A 202 -52.94 37.87 -40.82
CA TYR A 202 -53.96 38.27 -41.77
C TYR A 202 -55.32 38.28 -41.10
N ARG A 203 -56.09 39.34 -41.30
CA ARG A 203 -57.50 39.42 -40.89
C ARG A 203 -58.38 38.81 -41.97
N TYR A 204 -59.22 37.86 -41.56
CA TYR A 204 -60.26 37.24 -42.39
C TYR A 204 -61.66 37.64 -41.89
N GLY A 205 -62.62 37.67 -42.81
CA GLY A 205 -64.02 38.01 -42.54
C GLY A 205 -64.97 36.87 -42.93
N ALA A 206 -66.17 37.22 -43.37
CA ALA A 206 -67.18 36.24 -43.77
C ALA A 206 -66.89 35.53 -45.10
N GLU A 207 -66.04 36.12 -45.95
CA GLU A 207 -65.61 35.50 -47.22
C GLU A 207 -64.48 34.48 -47.00
N ASP A 208 -64.40 33.48 -47.87
CA ASP A 208 -63.33 32.49 -47.82
C ASP A 208 -61.97 33.13 -48.14
N GLY A 209 -60.95 32.76 -47.35
CA GLY A 209 -59.59 33.22 -47.56
C GLY A 209 -58.57 32.10 -47.41
N SER A 210 -57.42 32.24 -48.08
CA SER A 210 -56.28 31.33 -47.95
C SER A 210 -54.94 32.06 -47.91
N ILE A 211 -53.94 31.44 -47.29
CA ILE A 211 -52.56 31.89 -47.25
C ILE A 211 -51.72 30.85 -47.99
N ALA A 212 -51.03 31.28 -49.03
CA ALA A 212 -50.03 30.51 -49.74
C ALA A 212 -48.62 31.00 -49.36
N ALA A 213 -47.73 30.09 -48.95
CA ALA A 213 -46.36 30.41 -48.56
C ALA A 213 -45.36 29.37 -49.09
N ARG A 214 -44.11 29.77 -49.31
CA ARG A 214 -43.00 28.84 -49.59
C ARG A 214 -42.11 28.74 -48.36
N VAL A 215 -41.86 27.52 -47.89
CA VAL A 215 -41.14 27.23 -46.64
C VAL A 215 -39.83 26.53 -46.95
N ASN A 216 -38.71 27.07 -46.47
CA ASN A 216 -37.36 26.58 -46.68
C ASN A 216 -36.75 26.06 -45.37
N PRO A 217 -35.84 25.07 -45.41
CA PRO A 217 -35.13 24.60 -44.21
C PRO A 217 -34.04 25.59 -43.78
N VAL A 218 -33.76 25.65 -42.49
CA VAL A 218 -32.62 26.38 -41.92
C VAL A 218 -31.43 25.43 -41.76
N ALA A 219 -30.30 25.74 -42.38
CA ALA A 219 -29.08 24.94 -42.22
C ALA A 219 -28.45 25.15 -40.83
N PRO A 220 -28.02 24.08 -40.15
CA PRO A 220 -27.34 24.18 -38.87
C PRO A 220 -25.97 24.84 -39.04
N GLU A 221 -25.54 25.63 -38.06
CA GLU A 221 -24.17 26.11 -37.96
C GLU A 221 -23.47 25.40 -36.81
N VAL A 222 -22.51 24.54 -37.16
CA VAL A 222 -21.71 23.75 -36.21
C VAL A 222 -20.31 24.32 -36.11
N ARG A 223 -19.88 24.67 -34.90
CA ARG A 223 -18.51 25.11 -34.60
C ARG A 223 -17.86 24.10 -33.67
N VAL A 224 -16.63 23.71 -33.97
CA VAL A 224 -15.93 22.65 -33.24
C VAL A 224 -14.61 23.16 -32.70
N THR A 225 -14.36 22.94 -31.41
CA THR A 225 -13.04 23.09 -30.79
C THR A 225 -12.56 21.74 -30.31
N SER A 226 -11.43 21.25 -30.84
CA SER A 226 -10.88 19.94 -30.49
C SER A 226 -9.65 20.03 -29.59
N ARG A 227 -9.53 19.17 -28.59
CA ARG A 227 -8.26 18.89 -27.89
C ARG A 227 -7.82 17.48 -28.19
N GLN A 228 -6.62 17.34 -28.74
CA GLN A 228 -6.13 16.07 -29.27
C GLN A 228 -4.82 15.70 -28.57
N VAL A 229 -4.71 14.44 -28.14
CA VAL A 229 -3.49 13.87 -27.60
C VAL A 229 -3.17 12.60 -28.35
N LEU A 230 -2.07 12.60 -29.09
CA LEU A 230 -1.54 11.42 -29.75
C LEU A 230 -0.42 10.82 -28.90
N SER A 231 -0.58 9.57 -28.47
CA SER A 231 0.51 8.76 -27.91
C SER A 231 1.08 7.88 -29.01
N PHE A 232 2.34 8.11 -29.38
CA PHE A 232 3.03 7.40 -30.44
C PHE A 232 3.95 6.32 -29.85
N GLY A 233 3.46 5.07 -29.77
CA GLY A 233 4.20 3.93 -29.23
C GLY A 233 5.08 3.22 -30.26
N GLU A 234 5.82 2.18 -29.84
CA GLU A 234 6.54 1.30 -30.78
C GLU A 234 5.61 0.30 -31.48
N GLU A 235 4.60 -0.20 -30.78
CA GLU A 235 3.70 -1.24 -31.28
C GLU A 235 2.32 -0.67 -31.64
N ARG A 236 1.91 0.39 -30.94
CA ARG A 236 0.58 0.96 -31.04
C ARG A 236 0.57 2.48 -30.90
N ILE A 237 -0.25 3.14 -31.73
CA ILE A 237 -0.56 4.56 -31.67
C ILE A 237 -1.97 4.73 -31.08
N VAL A 238 -2.14 5.69 -30.18
CA VAL A 238 -3.45 6.02 -29.59
C VAL A 238 -3.72 7.51 -29.74
N LEU A 239 -4.84 7.86 -30.36
CA LEU A 239 -5.31 9.22 -30.53
C LEU A 239 -6.56 9.45 -29.68
N SER A 240 -6.42 10.26 -28.63
CA SER A 240 -7.54 10.74 -27.83
C SER A 240 -7.97 12.11 -28.32
N VAL A 241 -9.26 12.28 -28.60
CA VAL A 241 -9.86 13.51 -29.10
C VAL A 241 -11.05 13.90 -28.23
N GLU A 242 -11.01 15.08 -27.66
CA GLU A 242 -12.17 15.74 -27.07
C GLU A 242 -12.70 16.78 -28.05
N LEU A 243 -13.98 16.69 -28.40
CA LEU A 243 -14.68 17.60 -29.29
C LEU A 243 -15.68 18.42 -28.49
N ALA A 244 -15.47 19.73 -28.39
CA ALA A 244 -16.49 20.69 -27.96
C ALA A 244 -17.22 21.21 -29.21
N VAL A 245 -18.51 20.90 -29.32
CA VAL A 245 -19.34 21.14 -30.51
C VAL A 245 -20.48 22.09 -30.14
N ASP A 246 -20.47 23.28 -30.73
CA ASP A 246 -21.56 24.25 -30.59
C ASP A 246 -22.48 24.17 -31.82
N ILE A 247 -23.71 23.70 -31.62
CA ILE A 247 -24.73 23.57 -32.66
C ILE A 247 -25.71 24.74 -32.53
N THR A 248 -25.78 25.59 -33.55
CA THR A 248 -26.61 26.79 -33.57
C THR A 248 -27.50 26.85 -34.82
N ARG A 249 -28.47 27.76 -34.82
CA ARG A 249 -29.52 27.95 -35.83
C ARG A 249 -30.54 26.81 -35.92
N ALA A 250 -30.11 25.58 -36.19
CA ALA A 250 -30.98 24.42 -36.28
C ALA A 250 -30.35 23.22 -35.58
N GLY A 251 -31.15 22.43 -34.86
CA GLY A 251 -30.66 21.22 -34.19
C GLY A 251 -30.39 20.07 -35.16
N LEU A 252 -29.48 19.18 -34.78
CA LEU A 252 -29.05 18.02 -35.57
C LEU A 252 -29.47 16.71 -34.89
N PHE A 253 -29.65 15.65 -35.69
CA PHE A 253 -29.91 14.28 -35.21
C PHE A 253 -28.67 13.38 -35.26
N GLN A 254 -27.69 13.75 -36.09
CA GLN A 254 -26.46 13.00 -36.25
C GLN A 254 -25.28 13.93 -36.57
N LEU A 255 -24.09 13.46 -36.25
CA LEU A 255 -22.80 14.02 -36.67
C LEU A 255 -21.98 12.89 -37.32
N GLY A 256 -21.03 13.22 -38.19
CA GLY A 256 -20.17 12.20 -38.77
C GLY A 256 -18.73 12.66 -39.02
N PHE A 257 -17.79 11.71 -39.02
CA PHE A 257 -16.40 11.97 -39.42
C PHE A 257 -15.80 10.76 -40.16
N PRO A 258 -14.89 10.99 -41.13
CA PRO A 258 -14.15 9.90 -41.76
C PRO A 258 -13.18 9.26 -40.77
N LEU A 259 -13.20 7.93 -40.64
CA LEU A 259 -12.27 7.19 -39.82
C LEU A 259 -10.90 7.17 -40.54
N PRO A 260 -9.81 7.67 -39.91
CA PRO A 260 -8.50 7.67 -40.56
C PRO A 260 -8.02 6.25 -40.92
N PRO A 261 -7.35 6.06 -42.07
CA PRO A 261 -6.85 4.75 -42.48
C PRO A 261 -5.94 4.11 -41.41
N GLY A 262 -6.15 2.83 -41.12
CA GLY A 262 -5.39 2.08 -40.11
C GLY A 262 -5.79 2.33 -38.66
N PHE A 263 -6.71 3.26 -38.39
CA PHE A 263 -7.28 3.49 -37.07
C PHE A 263 -8.60 2.74 -36.87
N GLU A 264 -8.81 2.25 -35.66
CA GLU A 264 -10.04 1.65 -35.15
C GLU A 264 -10.59 2.50 -34.00
N VAL A 265 -11.92 2.52 -33.84
CA VAL A 265 -12.58 3.20 -32.72
C VAL A 265 -12.55 2.31 -31.48
N GLU A 266 -11.85 2.72 -30.44
CA GLU A 266 -11.86 2.01 -29.16
C GLU A 266 -12.97 2.48 -28.23
N SER A 267 -13.18 3.79 -28.19
CA SER A 267 -14.26 4.38 -27.41
C SER A 267 -14.77 5.65 -28.06
N LEU A 268 -16.08 5.84 -28.01
CA LEU A 268 -16.76 7.05 -28.45
C LEU A 268 -17.96 7.28 -27.54
N SER A 269 -17.96 8.40 -26.82
CA SER A 269 -18.98 8.74 -25.84
C SER A 269 -19.26 10.23 -25.79
N GLY A 270 -20.41 10.61 -25.25
CA GLY A 270 -20.78 12.00 -25.01
C GLY A 270 -22.22 12.09 -24.46
N PRO A 271 -22.58 13.15 -23.71
CA PRO A 271 -23.90 13.25 -23.08
C PRO A 271 -25.07 13.24 -24.07
N ALA A 272 -24.85 13.79 -25.27
CA ALA A 272 -25.86 13.82 -26.33
C ALA A 272 -25.79 12.62 -27.28
N LEU A 273 -24.81 11.73 -27.14
CA LEU A 273 -24.65 10.55 -27.99
C LEU A 273 -25.57 9.43 -27.51
N ARG A 274 -26.38 8.88 -28.42
CA ARG A 274 -27.21 7.70 -28.16
C ARG A 274 -26.46 6.42 -28.51
N ASP A 275 -25.97 6.36 -29.75
CA ASP A 275 -25.24 5.25 -30.34
C ASP A 275 -24.39 5.76 -31.52
N TRP A 276 -23.45 4.94 -31.98
CA TRP A 276 -22.67 5.23 -33.18
C TRP A 276 -22.57 3.99 -34.07
N ALA A 277 -22.43 4.21 -35.36
CA ALA A 277 -22.31 3.16 -36.36
C ALA A 277 -21.17 3.47 -37.33
N GLU A 278 -20.55 2.42 -37.85
CA GLU A 278 -19.59 2.51 -38.94
C GLU A 278 -20.30 2.27 -40.27
N ALA A 279 -20.07 3.15 -41.24
CA ALA A 279 -20.63 3.11 -42.58
C ALA A 279 -19.51 3.24 -43.64
N GLY A 280 -19.72 2.68 -44.83
CA GLY A 280 -18.75 2.75 -45.93
C GLY A 280 -17.99 1.45 -46.19
N GLU A 281 -17.17 1.45 -47.24
CA GLU A 281 -16.29 0.32 -47.63
C GLU A 281 -14.92 0.44 -46.94
N GLU A 282 -14.10 -0.62 -46.94
CA GLU A 282 -12.82 -0.71 -46.19
C GLU A 282 -11.88 0.50 -46.34
N ASN A 283 -11.87 1.16 -47.50
CA ASN A 283 -10.99 2.31 -47.79
C ASN A 283 -11.61 3.70 -47.54
N ALA A 284 -12.89 3.77 -47.14
CA ALA A 284 -13.61 5.02 -46.91
C ALA A 284 -14.60 4.87 -45.75
N ARG A 285 -14.11 4.34 -44.62
CA ARG A 285 -14.90 4.10 -43.41
C ARG A 285 -15.30 5.43 -42.78
N GLU A 286 -16.54 5.52 -42.36
CA GLU A 286 -17.16 6.70 -41.78
C GLU A 286 -17.83 6.33 -40.47
N ILE A 287 -17.61 7.15 -39.45
CA ILE A 287 -18.32 7.03 -38.18
C ILE A 287 -19.51 7.97 -38.19
N VAL A 288 -20.71 7.41 -38.01
CA VAL A 288 -21.97 8.14 -37.86
C VAL A 288 -22.37 8.11 -36.39
N MET A 289 -22.45 9.28 -35.79
CA MET A 289 -22.82 9.51 -34.39
C MET A 289 -24.30 9.87 -34.30
N HIS A 290 -25.13 8.98 -33.78
CA HIS A 290 -26.56 9.23 -33.60
C HIS A 290 -26.81 9.91 -32.25
N LEU A 291 -27.54 11.03 -32.26
CA LEU A 291 -27.80 11.82 -31.06
C LEU A 291 -29.11 11.39 -30.38
N ASN A 292 -29.26 11.70 -29.08
CA ASN A 292 -30.43 11.35 -28.26
C ASN A 292 -31.77 11.91 -28.77
N GLY A 293 -31.72 12.83 -29.71
CA GLY A 293 -32.85 13.43 -30.37
C GLY A 293 -32.36 14.61 -31.18
N ARG A 294 -33.19 15.63 -31.29
CA ARG A 294 -32.78 16.87 -31.92
C ARG A 294 -31.91 17.69 -30.98
N THR A 295 -30.60 17.71 -31.22
CA THR A 295 -29.64 18.36 -30.33
C THR A 295 -29.27 19.77 -30.82
N LEU A 296 -29.38 20.75 -29.93
CA LEU A 296 -28.99 22.15 -30.12
C LEU A 296 -28.12 22.59 -28.92
N GLY A 297 -27.30 23.63 -29.09
CA GLY A 297 -26.45 24.18 -28.04
C GLY A 297 -25.08 23.50 -27.97
N SER A 298 -24.39 23.72 -26.84
CA SER A 298 -23.02 23.22 -26.63
C SER A 298 -23.03 21.77 -26.18
N GLN A 299 -22.22 20.95 -26.85
CA GLN A 299 -22.12 19.51 -26.63
C GLN A 299 -20.66 19.09 -26.56
N THR A 300 -20.37 18.00 -25.85
CA THR A 300 -19.02 17.46 -25.73
C THR A 300 -18.99 15.98 -26.07
N PHE A 301 -18.01 15.57 -26.88
CA PHE A 301 -17.77 14.17 -27.23
C PHE A 301 -16.32 13.79 -26.97
N SER A 302 -16.11 12.58 -26.48
CA SER A 302 -14.79 11.99 -26.23
C SER A 302 -14.62 10.78 -27.13
N LEU A 303 -13.55 10.77 -27.91
CA LEU A 303 -13.21 9.76 -28.90
C LEU A 303 -11.80 9.23 -28.62
N THR A 304 -11.62 7.92 -28.64
CA THR A 304 -10.30 7.28 -28.62
C THR A 304 -10.18 6.38 -29.84
N LEU A 305 -9.16 6.64 -30.66
CA LEU A 305 -8.80 5.84 -31.82
C LEU A 305 -7.47 5.14 -31.56
N ALA A 306 -7.31 3.91 -32.06
CA ALA A 306 -6.07 3.16 -31.97
C ALA A 306 -5.63 2.61 -33.33
N ALA A 307 -4.32 2.60 -33.58
CA ALA A 307 -3.72 2.03 -34.79
C ALA A 307 -2.43 1.27 -34.44
N THR A 308 -2.00 0.37 -35.31
CA THR A 308 -0.65 -0.21 -35.23
C THR A 308 0.39 0.82 -35.64
N THR A 309 1.53 0.85 -34.95
CA THR A 309 2.61 1.77 -35.33
C THR A 309 3.25 1.31 -36.65
N PRO A 310 3.38 2.19 -37.66
CA PRO A 310 4.02 1.83 -38.92
C PRO A 310 5.50 1.49 -38.71
N THR A 311 5.97 0.43 -39.36
CA THR A 311 7.36 -0.02 -39.29
C THR A 311 8.15 0.47 -40.50
N GLY A 312 9.27 1.17 -40.27
CA GLY A 312 10.20 1.57 -41.32
C GLY A 312 9.84 2.84 -42.10
N GLU A 313 8.83 3.61 -41.67
CA GLU A 313 8.54 4.94 -42.23
C GLU A 313 9.27 6.04 -41.46
N ASP A 314 10.24 6.69 -42.11
CA ASP A 314 10.95 7.84 -41.53
C ASP A 314 10.05 9.09 -41.41
N ASN A 315 8.94 9.15 -42.16
CA ASN A 315 7.98 10.24 -42.14
C ASN A 315 6.56 9.68 -42.03
N TRP A 316 5.89 10.00 -40.93
CA TRP A 316 4.53 9.58 -40.65
C TRP A 316 3.55 10.75 -40.75
N SER A 317 2.43 10.54 -41.44
CA SER A 317 1.39 11.56 -41.59
C SER A 317 0.38 11.47 -40.44
N MET A 318 0.19 12.58 -39.74
CA MET A 318 -0.79 12.68 -38.66
C MET A 318 -2.22 12.57 -39.22
N PRO A 319 -3.09 11.70 -38.66
CA PRO A 319 -4.49 11.62 -39.05
C PRO A 319 -5.26 12.89 -38.63
N ASN A 320 -6.19 13.32 -39.49
CA ASN A 320 -7.07 14.45 -39.22
C ASN A 320 -8.50 13.95 -38.94
N VAL A 321 -8.99 14.21 -37.72
CA VAL A 321 -10.38 13.96 -37.33
C VAL A 321 -11.19 15.25 -37.51
N THR A 322 -12.00 15.32 -38.56
CA THR A 322 -12.86 16.48 -38.87
C THR A 322 -14.33 16.07 -38.98
N LEU A 323 -15.22 16.76 -38.25
CA LEU A 323 -16.67 16.53 -38.38
C LEU A 323 -17.18 17.09 -39.72
N LYS A 324 -18.00 16.31 -40.44
CA LYS A 324 -18.56 16.70 -41.75
C LYS A 324 -19.45 17.92 -41.66
N GLU A 325 -20.25 18.02 -40.59
CA GLU A 325 -21.18 19.12 -40.36
C GLU A 325 -20.48 20.40 -39.87
N ALA A 326 -19.19 20.34 -39.52
CA ALA A 326 -18.45 21.48 -39.01
C ALA A 326 -18.25 22.56 -40.08
N SER A 327 -18.86 23.73 -39.83
CA SER A 327 -18.59 24.96 -40.58
C SER A 327 -17.18 25.50 -40.29
N ARG A 328 -16.72 25.35 -39.04
CA ARG A 328 -15.39 25.71 -38.58
C ARG A 328 -14.91 24.71 -37.54
N GLN A 329 -13.66 24.28 -37.65
CA GLN A 329 -12.99 23.47 -36.64
C GLN A 329 -11.60 24.02 -36.37
N SER A 330 -11.26 24.16 -35.10
CA SER A 330 -9.95 24.59 -34.60
C SER A 330 -9.62 23.82 -33.32
N GLY A 331 -8.41 23.94 -32.80
CA GLY A 331 -8.07 23.17 -31.61
C GLY A 331 -6.60 23.13 -31.26
N GLU A 332 -6.25 22.12 -30.49
CA GLU A 332 -4.91 21.87 -29.98
C GLU A 332 -4.57 20.40 -30.18
N LEU A 333 -3.32 20.12 -30.54
CA LEU A 333 -2.77 18.78 -30.71
C LEU A 333 -1.46 18.67 -29.94
N VAL A 334 -1.38 17.69 -29.05
CA VAL A 334 -0.14 17.30 -28.37
C VAL A 334 0.25 15.91 -28.83
N VAL A 335 1.46 15.77 -29.34
CA VAL A 335 2.04 14.49 -29.75
C VAL A 335 3.09 14.06 -28.74
N ARG A 336 2.91 12.87 -28.18
CA ARG A 336 3.74 12.29 -27.13
C ARG A 336 4.42 11.04 -27.70
N PRO A 337 5.71 11.08 -28.03
CA PRO A 337 6.44 9.87 -28.34
C PRO A 337 6.58 8.98 -27.11
N ALA A 338 6.55 7.67 -27.33
CA ALA A 338 7.04 6.71 -26.36
C ALA A 338 8.56 6.79 -26.25
N GLU A 339 9.08 6.22 -25.17
CA GLU A 339 10.51 6.09 -24.92
C GLU A 339 11.18 5.31 -26.07
N GLY A 340 12.35 5.76 -26.50
CA GLY A 340 13.08 5.20 -27.64
C GLY A 340 12.70 5.80 -28.99
N ILE A 341 11.71 6.71 -29.04
CA ILE A 341 11.28 7.38 -30.28
C ILE A 341 11.51 8.88 -30.13
N ARG A 342 12.18 9.47 -31.12
CA ARG A 342 12.27 10.91 -31.29
C ARG A 342 11.39 11.31 -32.46
N LEU A 343 10.53 12.29 -32.22
CA LEU A 343 9.69 12.89 -33.25
C LEU A 343 10.20 14.29 -33.59
N ARG A 344 10.13 14.65 -34.88
CA ARG A 344 10.45 15.99 -35.36
C ARG A 344 9.39 16.46 -36.35
N THR A 345 9.07 17.75 -36.34
CA THR A 345 8.19 18.34 -37.37
C THR A 345 8.88 18.30 -38.73
N ALA A 346 8.40 17.49 -39.67
CA ALA A 346 8.95 17.40 -41.02
C ALA A 346 8.25 18.39 -41.97
N ASN A 347 6.91 18.41 -41.95
CA ASN A 347 6.10 19.35 -42.73
C ASN A 347 4.83 19.74 -41.97
N ARG A 348 4.34 20.96 -42.17
CA ARG A 348 3.09 21.46 -41.57
C ARG A 348 2.34 22.45 -42.46
N ALA A 349 1.01 22.40 -42.42
CA ALA A 349 0.12 23.41 -43.00
C ALA A 349 -1.10 23.67 -42.10
N ASN A 350 -1.59 24.91 -42.10
CA ASN A 350 -2.75 25.38 -41.30
C ASN A 350 -2.68 25.09 -39.78
N LEU A 351 -1.46 24.99 -39.25
CA LEU A 351 -1.18 24.78 -37.83
C LEU A 351 0.06 25.58 -37.40
N SER A 352 0.13 25.96 -36.12
CA SER A 352 1.30 26.64 -35.52
C SER A 352 1.87 25.82 -34.37
N GLU A 353 3.18 25.59 -34.37
CA GLU A 353 3.88 24.92 -33.27
C GLU A 353 4.05 25.86 -32.08
N VAL A 354 3.86 25.30 -30.88
CA VAL A 354 3.93 25.99 -29.59
C VAL A 354 4.72 25.13 -28.61
N ASP A 355 5.17 25.71 -27.49
CA ASP A 355 5.83 24.93 -26.45
C ASP A 355 4.83 23.95 -25.81
N PRO A 356 5.13 22.64 -25.74
CA PRO A 356 4.27 21.64 -25.10
C PRO A 356 3.84 22.01 -23.68
N ARG A 357 4.67 22.73 -22.93
CA ARG A 357 4.36 23.16 -21.56
C ARG A 357 3.19 24.15 -21.50
N GLU A 358 2.99 24.96 -22.54
CA GLU A 358 1.86 25.88 -22.64
C GLU A 358 0.52 25.15 -22.80
N LEU A 359 0.55 23.94 -23.36
CA LEU A 359 -0.64 23.08 -23.59
C LEU A 359 -0.74 21.93 -22.58
N GLY A 360 -0.01 21.99 -21.45
CA GLY A 360 -0.07 20.99 -20.39
C GLY A 360 0.70 19.69 -20.67
N GLY A 361 1.58 19.67 -21.69
CA GLY A 361 2.48 18.56 -21.96
C GLY A 361 3.71 18.57 -21.05
N THR A 362 3.88 17.52 -20.23
CA THR A 362 5.05 17.32 -19.36
C THR A 362 6.02 16.26 -19.86
N ALA A 363 5.69 15.56 -20.95
CA ALA A 363 6.52 14.50 -21.52
C ALA A 363 7.79 15.07 -22.19
N ARG A 364 8.92 14.38 -21.99
CA ARG A 364 10.18 14.67 -22.67
C ARG A 364 9.98 14.47 -24.18
N ASP A 365 10.49 15.39 -25.00
CA ASP A 365 10.40 15.36 -26.47
C ASP A 365 8.96 15.38 -27.06
N ALA A 366 7.97 15.85 -26.30
CA ALA A 366 6.63 16.10 -26.84
C ALA A 366 6.62 17.24 -27.86
N LEU A 367 5.71 17.18 -28.82
CA LEU A 367 5.44 18.23 -29.80
C LEU A 367 4.03 18.76 -29.59
N ALA A 368 3.82 20.06 -29.79
CA ALA A 368 2.53 20.68 -29.52
C ALA A 368 2.17 21.72 -30.59
N TYR A 369 0.91 21.71 -31.01
CA TYR A 369 0.43 22.52 -32.12
C TYR A 369 -0.95 23.09 -31.83
N ARG A 370 -1.18 24.32 -32.30
CA ARG A 370 -2.51 24.91 -32.40
C ARG A 370 -3.04 24.72 -33.82
N LEU A 371 -4.21 24.10 -33.93
CA LEU A 371 -4.92 23.81 -35.17
C LEU A 371 -5.76 25.05 -35.53
N LEU A 372 -5.43 25.72 -36.62
CA LEU A 372 -6.01 27.02 -36.97
C LEU A 372 -7.32 26.91 -37.76
N GLN A 373 -7.42 25.87 -38.59
CA GLN A 373 -8.53 25.58 -39.49
C GLN A 373 -8.73 24.06 -39.62
N LYS A 374 -9.79 23.61 -40.30
CA LYS A 374 -10.18 22.20 -40.37
C LYS A 374 -9.31 21.34 -41.31
N ASP A 375 -8.69 21.95 -42.31
CA ASP A 375 -7.87 21.32 -43.37
C ASP A 375 -6.37 21.32 -43.05
N TRP A 376 -6.01 21.12 -41.78
CA TRP A 376 -4.62 21.05 -41.36
C TRP A 376 -3.96 19.71 -41.73
N THR A 377 -2.65 19.77 -41.96
CA THR A 377 -1.81 18.59 -42.26
C THR A 377 -0.50 18.69 -41.48
N LEU A 378 -0.08 17.58 -40.89
CA LEU A 378 1.18 17.46 -40.15
C LEU A 378 1.89 16.17 -40.55
N THR A 379 3.16 16.28 -40.90
CA THR A 379 4.04 15.14 -41.13
C THR A 379 5.15 15.16 -40.09
N LEU A 380 5.32 14.05 -39.38
CA LEU A 380 6.32 13.86 -38.33
C LEU A 380 7.44 12.96 -38.83
N GLY A 381 8.68 13.41 -38.68
CA GLY A 381 9.84 12.55 -38.85
C GLY A 381 10.01 11.65 -37.62
N VAL A 382 10.09 10.34 -37.81
CA VAL A 382 10.23 9.33 -36.76
C VAL A 382 11.66 8.81 -36.74
N GLU A 383 12.36 8.95 -35.62
CA GLU A 383 13.72 8.43 -35.43
C GLU A 383 13.74 7.49 -34.23
N LYS A 384 14.18 6.24 -34.43
CA LYS A 384 14.38 5.28 -33.34
C LYS A 384 15.75 5.50 -32.70
N LEU A 385 15.78 5.68 -31.39
CA LEU A 385 16.99 5.89 -30.61
C LEU A 385 17.49 4.57 -30.02
N ASP A 386 18.81 4.36 -30.03
CA ASP A 386 19.45 3.26 -29.30
C ASP A 386 19.49 3.55 -27.79
N PRO A 387 19.41 2.52 -26.93
CA PRO A 387 19.54 2.68 -25.49
C PRO A 387 20.93 3.22 -25.12
N TRP A 388 20.96 4.19 -24.21
CA TRP A 388 22.20 4.70 -23.62
C TRP A 388 22.29 4.24 -22.17
N ILE A 389 23.16 3.27 -21.91
CA ILE A 389 23.29 2.65 -20.59
C ILE A 389 24.61 3.11 -19.96
N THR A 390 24.54 3.61 -18.75
CA THR A 390 25.72 3.88 -17.89
C THR A 390 25.58 3.09 -16.60
N GLY A 391 26.69 2.72 -15.96
CA GLY A 391 26.62 1.81 -14.83
C GLY A 391 27.76 1.95 -13.83
N GLN A 392 27.41 1.75 -12.57
CA GLN A 392 28.35 1.60 -11.45
C GLN A 392 28.18 0.18 -10.91
N ILE A 393 29.28 -0.56 -10.81
CA ILE A 393 29.28 -1.98 -10.49
C ILE A 393 30.16 -2.21 -9.27
N LEU A 394 29.61 -2.86 -8.24
CA LEU A 394 30.32 -3.27 -7.04
C LEU A 394 30.45 -4.79 -6.98
N HIS A 395 31.67 -5.29 -7.02
CA HIS A 395 32.04 -6.68 -6.76
C HIS A 395 32.33 -6.85 -5.27
N SER A 396 31.42 -7.47 -4.54
CA SER A 396 31.60 -7.89 -3.15
C SER A 396 32.11 -9.33 -3.10
N VAL A 397 33.41 -9.49 -2.81
CA VAL A 397 34.09 -10.79 -2.80
C VAL A 397 34.38 -11.19 -1.36
N THR A 398 33.83 -12.31 -0.92
CA THR A 398 34.05 -12.86 0.43
C THR A 398 34.87 -14.14 0.34
N LEU A 399 36.09 -14.09 0.87
CA LEU A 399 37.06 -15.18 0.86
C LEU A 399 36.97 -15.97 2.17
N ARG A 400 36.63 -17.27 2.08
CA ARG A 400 36.60 -18.24 3.20
C ARG A 400 37.57 -19.39 2.93
N GLU A 401 37.92 -20.16 3.96
CA GLU A 401 38.63 -21.43 3.74
C GLU A 401 37.78 -22.37 2.87
N GLY A 402 38.32 -22.81 1.73
CA GLY A 402 37.65 -23.71 0.78
C GLY A 402 36.50 -23.12 -0.04
N GLN A 403 36.19 -21.81 0.08
CA GLN A 403 35.08 -21.17 -0.63
C GLN A 403 35.36 -19.70 -0.94
N THR A 404 35.04 -19.25 -2.16
CA THR A 404 34.93 -17.83 -2.52
C THR A 404 33.48 -17.55 -2.91
N ARG A 405 32.84 -16.56 -2.27
CA ARG A 405 31.53 -16.06 -2.71
C ARG A 405 31.71 -14.69 -3.36
N THR A 406 31.18 -14.53 -4.56
CA THR A 406 31.19 -13.27 -5.29
C THR A 406 29.76 -12.82 -5.52
N ALA A 407 29.43 -11.64 -5.00
CA ALA A 407 28.19 -10.93 -5.27
C ALA A 407 28.50 -9.65 -6.05
N ILE A 408 27.73 -9.35 -7.09
CA ILE A 408 27.98 -8.24 -8.00
C ILE A 408 26.72 -7.41 -8.08
N ASP A 409 26.74 -6.23 -7.48
CA ASP A 409 25.63 -5.29 -7.55
C ASP A 409 25.93 -4.24 -8.62
N ALA A 410 25.12 -4.23 -9.68
CA ALA A 410 25.16 -3.25 -10.74
C ALA A 410 23.99 -2.26 -10.60
N LEU A 411 24.33 -0.99 -10.43
CA LEU A 411 23.40 0.13 -10.54
C LEU A 411 23.53 0.72 -11.94
N LEU A 412 22.51 0.52 -12.76
CA LEU A 412 22.47 0.91 -14.16
C LEU A 412 21.51 2.09 -14.33
N LYS A 413 21.88 3.03 -15.20
CA LYS A 413 21.04 4.13 -15.64
C LYS A 413 20.84 4.00 -17.15
N ILE A 414 19.62 3.64 -17.52
CA ILE A 414 19.17 3.38 -18.90
C ILE A 414 18.43 4.63 -19.39
N GLU A 415 18.95 5.27 -20.42
CA GLU A 415 18.38 6.45 -21.05
C GLU A 415 18.06 6.19 -22.53
N ASN A 416 17.29 7.10 -23.14
CA ASN A 416 16.81 7.08 -24.53
C ASN A 416 15.79 5.98 -24.84
N ALA A 417 16.13 4.71 -24.69
CA ALA A 417 15.26 3.58 -25.03
C ALA A 417 15.28 2.51 -23.93
N ALA A 418 14.14 1.84 -23.74
CA ALA A 418 14.01 0.78 -22.76
C ALA A 418 14.60 -0.55 -23.27
N ILE A 419 15.21 -1.34 -22.37
CA ILE A 419 15.82 -2.64 -22.70
C ILE A 419 15.00 -3.80 -22.12
N ARG A 420 15.01 -4.96 -22.79
CA ARG A 420 14.34 -6.19 -22.33
C ARG A 420 15.33 -7.24 -21.83
N ASP A 421 16.53 -7.21 -22.35
CA ASP A 421 17.65 -8.05 -21.98
C ASP A 421 18.90 -7.18 -21.85
N LEU A 422 19.86 -7.66 -21.07
CA LEU A 422 21.16 -7.03 -20.90
C LEU A 422 22.23 -8.12 -20.92
N ARG A 423 23.18 -8.00 -21.84
CA ARG A 423 24.30 -8.93 -21.92
C ARG A 423 25.31 -8.69 -20.81
N VAL A 424 25.78 -9.77 -20.21
CA VAL A 424 26.85 -9.79 -19.20
C VAL A 424 27.90 -10.84 -19.58
N HIS A 425 29.16 -10.47 -19.44
CA HIS A 425 30.31 -11.33 -19.68
C HIS A 425 31.05 -11.56 -18.35
N ILE A 426 31.04 -12.80 -17.87
CA ILE A 426 31.60 -13.21 -16.58
C ILE A 426 32.85 -14.06 -16.88
N PRO A 427 34.06 -13.48 -16.83
CA PRO A 427 35.27 -14.18 -17.26
C PRO A 427 35.66 -15.31 -16.32
N GLY A 428 36.04 -16.46 -16.88
CA GLY A 428 36.69 -17.54 -16.13
C GLY A 428 35.78 -18.37 -15.24
N LEU A 429 34.47 -18.36 -15.52
CA LEU A 429 33.47 -19.11 -14.75
C LEU A 429 33.48 -20.60 -15.14
N ASP A 430 33.85 -21.47 -14.22
CA ASP A 430 33.83 -22.92 -14.49
C ASP A 430 32.40 -23.51 -14.54
N GLU A 431 32.24 -24.76 -14.98
CA GLU A 431 30.93 -25.41 -15.10
C GLU A 431 30.25 -25.68 -13.74
N GLU A 432 30.99 -25.74 -12.64
CA GLU A 432 30.43 -25.94 -11.30
C GLU A 432 29.95 -24.60 -10.70
N GLU A 433 30.75 -23.54 -10.83
CA GLU A 433 30.43 -22.16 -10.49
C GLU A 433 29.23 -21.66 -11.28
N ALA A 434 29.17 -21.97 -12.58
CA ALA A 434 28.04 -21.63 -13.43
C ALA A 434 26.70 -22.18 -12.95
N LYS A 435 26.68 -23.36 -12.29
CA LYS A 435 25.46 -23.93 -11.71
C LYS A 435 24.98 -23.14 -10.48
N THR A 436 25.88 -22.41 -9.83
CA THR A 436 25.60 -21.59 -8.65
C THR A 436 25.23 -20.16 -9.01
N LEU A 437 25.50 -19.72 -10.25
CA LEU A 437 25.21 -18.38 -10.73
C LEU A 437 23.72 -18.07 -10.67
N ARG A 438 23.35 -16.99 -9.98
CA ARG A 438 21.97 -16.48 -9.89
C ARG A 438 21.95 -15.00 -10.20
N ALA A 439 20.95 -14.56 -10.96
CA ALA A 439 20.62 -13.15 -11.12
C ALA A 439 19.38 -12.83 -10.29
N SER A 440 19.41 -11.70 -9.59
CA SER A 440 18.29 -11.19 -8.82
C SER A 440 18.22 -9.66 -8.94
N GLY A 441 17.06 -9.08 -8.63
CA GLY A 441 16.86 -7.63 -8.68
C GLY A 441 15.44 -7.26 -9.11
N PRO A 442 15.03 -6.00 -8.88
CA PRO A 442 13.70 -5.53 -9.27
C PRO A 442 13.49 -5.69 -10.79
N GLY A 443 12.56 -6.57 -11.17
CA GLY A 443 12.21 -6.82 -12.58
C GLY A 443 13.13 -7.79 -13.32
N VAL A 444 14.15 -8.39 -12.67
CA VAL A 444 14.92 -9.50 -13.23
C VAL A 444 14.02 -10.74 -13.29
N GLY A 445 13.93 -11.37 -14.46
CA GLY A 445 13.10 -12.55 -14.70
C GLY A 445 13.92 -13.83 -14.76
N ASP A 446 14.93 -13.86 -15.62
CA ASP A 446 15.73 -15.06 -15.89
C ASP A 446 17.18 -14.70 -16.27
N LEU A 447 18.09 -15.66 -16.17
CA LEU A 447 19.49 -15.56 -16.58
C LEU A 447 19.83 -16.74 -17.50
N VAL A 448 20.11 -16.45 -18.77
CA VAL A 448 20.29 -17.48 -19.79
C VAL A 448 21.68 -17.38 -20.40
N ARG A 449 22.41 -18.50 -20.48
CA ARG A 449 23.72 -18.53 -21.15
C ARG A 449 23.52 -18.40 -22.66
N VAL A 450 24.30 -17.53 -23.32
CA VAL A 450 24.15 -17.23 -24.76
C VAL A 450 24.48 -18.45 -25.62
N ALA A 451 25.53 -19.20 -25.24
CA ALA A 451 25.91 -20.45 -25.88
C ALA A 451 26.54 -21.42 -24.87
N PRO A 452 26.45 -22.75 -25.07
CA PRO A 452 27.13 -23.74 -24.22
C PRO A 452 28.64 -23.47 -24.16
N GLY A 453 29.21 -23.38 -22.95
CA GLY A 453 30.64 -23.08 -22.75
C GLY A 453 31.05 -21.63 -23.01
N SER A 454 30.12 -20.70 -23.28
CA SER A 454 30.41 -19.27 -23.43
C SER A 454 30.37 -18.54 -22.09
N ASP A 455 31.29 -17.60 -21.85
CA ASP A 455 31.30 -16.70 -20.70
C ASP A 455 30.27 -15.56 -20.81
N GLU A 456 29.46 -15.55 -21.87
CA GLU A 456 28.37 -14.60 -22.09
C GLU A 456 27.01 -15.13 -21.63
N TRP A 457 26.28 -14.28 -20.91
CA TRP A 457 24.93 -14.52 -20.40
C TRP A 457 24.03 -13.33 -20.70
N ASP A 458 22.76 -13.59 -20.97
CA ASP A 458 21.74 -12.56 -21.14
C ASP A 458 20.83 -12.55 -19.91
N ILE A 459 20.78 -11.39 -19.24
CA ILE A 459 19.87 -11.12 -18.12
C ILE A 459 18.55 -10.68 -18.73
N ARG A 460 17.49 -11.48 -18.58
CA ARG A 460 16.16 -11.19 -19.14
C ARG A 460 15.27 -10.54 -18.10
N PHE A 461 14.71 -9.39 -18.43
CA PHE A 461 13.79 -8.66 -17.55
C PHE A 461 12.33 -9.07 -17.79
N GLN A 462 11.53 -9.08 -16.72
CA GLN A 462 10.09 -9.39 -16.76
C GLN A 462 9.28 -8.36 -17.58
N ARG A 463 9.76 -7.11 -17.59
CA ARG A 463 9.23 -5.98 -18.37
C ARG A 463 10.39 -5.18 -18.92
N ARG A 464 10.14 -4.36 -19.95
CA ARG A 464 11.14 -3.42 -20.45
C ARG A 464 11.54 -2.42 -19.34
N LEU A 465 12.84 -2.18 -19.18
CA LEU A 465 13.40 -1.29 -18.15
C LEU A 465 13.94 0.00 -18.77
N ILE A 466 13.62 1.13 -18.14
CA ILE A 466 14.21 2.45 -18.40
C ILE A 466 14.47 3.14 -17.05
N GLY A 467 15.38 4.12 -17.03
CA GLY A 467 15.75 4.83 -15.81
C GLY A 467 16.74 4.04 -14.97
N GLU A 468 16.61 4.09 -13.66
CA GLU A 468 17.49 3.35 -12.75
C GLU A 468 17.07 1.88 -12.64
N ALA A 469 17.97 0.97 -12.97
CA ALA A 469 17.81 -0.47 -12.81
C ALA A 469 18.89 -1.02 -11.88
N ARG A 470 18.52 -2.00 -11.06
CA ARG A 470 19.45 -2.71 -10.17
C ARG A 470 19.46 -4.19 -10.50
N VAL A 471 20.65 -4.72 -10.68
CA VAL A 471 20.87 -6.13 -10.99
C VAL A 471 21.94 -6.64 -10.06
N SER A 472 21.66 -7.76 -9.40
CA SER A 472 22.60 -8.45 -8.53
C SER A 472 22.91 -9.83 -9.10
N LEU A 473 24.19 -10.16 -9.27
CA LEU A 473 24.66 -11.47 -9.71
C LEU A 473 25.43 -12.12 -8.57
N GLU A 474 25.11 -13.36 -8.23
CA GLU A 474 25.82 -14.11 -7.20
C GLU A 474 26.27 -15.46 -7.72
N TYR A 475 27.53 -15.83 -7.45
CA TYR A 475 28.04 -17.18 -7.67
C TYR A 475 29.05 -17.56 -6.58
N GLU A 476 29.26 -18.86 -6.40
CA GLU A 476 30.22 -19.40 -5.44
C GLU A 476 31.20 -20.37 -6.11
N SER A 477 32.48 -20.19 -5.78
CA SER A 477 33.56 -21.12 -6.09
C SER A 477 33.89 -21.97 -4.88
N ARG A 478 34.08 -23.28 -5.08
CA ARG A 478 34.43 -24.24 -4.02
C ARG A 478 35.77 -24.88 -4.36
N GLY A 479 36.71 -24.83 -3.43
CA GLY A 479 38.06 -25.36 -3.61
C GLY A 479 39.09 -24.60 -2.78
N ASP A 480 40.26 -25.23 -2.59
CA ASP A 480 41.40 -24.54 -2.02
C ASP A 480 42.04 -23.64 -3.08
N ARG A 481 42.37 -22.41 -2.69
CA ARG A 481 43.03 -21.43 -3.58
C ARG A 481 44.44 -21.91 -3.91
N GLU A 482 44.78 -21.93 -5.20
CA GLU A 482 46.13 -22.25 -5.64
C GLU A 482 47.13 -21.23 -5.06
N GLY A 483 48.06 -21.71 -4.23
CA GLY A 483 49.08 -20.87 -3.60
C GLY A 483 48.54 -19.81 -2.64
N GLY A 484 47.28 -19.90 -2.19
CA GLY A 484 46.66 -18.87 -1.34
C GLY A 484 46.36 -17.55 -2.08
N LYS A 485 46.31 -17.56 -3.41
CA LYS A 485 46.05 -16.37 -4.23
C LYS A 485 44.64 -16.40 -4.82
N GLU A 486 44.01 -15.25 -4.91
CA GLU A 486 42.71 -15.04 -5.58
C GLU A 486 42.89 -14.05 -6.74
N SER A 487 42.31 -14.37 -7.91
CA SER A 487 42.33 -13.49 -9.08
C SER A 487 41.01 -12.73 -9.19
N LEU A 488 41.07 -11.40 -9.24
CA LEU A 488 39.90 -10.53 -9.38
C LEU A 488 39.83 -9.95 -10.79
N MET A 489 38.72 -10.19 -11.48
CA MET A 489 38.47 -9.65 -12.82
C MET A 489 37.07 -9.02 -12.89
N PRO A 490 36.90 -7.84 -13.52
CA PRO A 490 35.58 -7.24 -13.65
C PRO A 490 34.66 -8.06 -14.54
N VAL A 491 33.45 -8.28 -14.03
CA VAL A 491 32.33 -8.74 -14.87
C VAL A 491 31.91 -7.60 -15.79
N ALA A 492 32.04 -7.83 -17.09
CA ALA A 492 31.80 -6.84 -18.11
C ALA A 492 30.32 -6.82 -18.51
N PHE A 493 29.80 -5.62 -18.74
CA PHE A 493 28.48 -5.42 -19.32
C PHE A 493 28.68 -4.72 -20.66
N PRO A 494 28.75 -5.45 -21.79
CA PRO A 494 29.20 -4.89 -23.08
C PRO A 494 28.41 -3.68 -23.56
N GLU A 495 27.13 -3.59 -23.20
CA GLU A 495 26.22 -2.51 -23.60
C GLU A 495 26.33 -1.27 -22.69
N VAL A 496 26.98 -1.41 -21.52
CA VAL A 496 27.20 -0.31 -20.57
C VAL A 496 28.37 0.54 -21.02
N ARG A 497 28.12 1.82 -21.25
CA ARG A 497 29.14 2.81 -21.57
C ARG A 497 29.74 3.38 -20.29
N GLN A 498 31.06 3.54 -20.28
CA GLN A 498 31.83 4.10 -19.16
C GLN A 498 31.54 3.40 -17.80
N PRO A 499 31.62 2.05 -17.73
CA PRO A 499 31.37 1.36 -16.47
C PRO A 499 32.41 1.74 -15.42
N SER A 500 31.95 2.01 -14.20
CA SER A 500 32.83 2.21 -13.05
C SER A 500 32.79 0.97 -12.16
N TYR A 501 33.93 0.30 -12.02
CA TYR A 501 34.05 -0.92 -11.24
C TYR A 501 34.68 -0.66 -9.88
N PHE A 502 34.05 -1.19 -8.84
CA PHE A 502 34.52 -1.18 -7.46
C PHE A 502 34.58 -2.62 -6.96
N PHE A 503 35.60 -2.95 -6.17
CA PHE A 503 35.75 -4.24 -5.52
C PHE A 503 35.84 -4.04 -4.01
N ALA A 504 35.00 -4.73 -3.27
CA ALA A 504 35.05 -4.84 -1.82
C ALA A 504 35.44 -6.27 -1.45
N VAL A 505 36.69 -6.47 -1.07
CA VAL A 505 37.22 -7.80 -0.74
C VAL A 505 37.24 -7.97 0.77
N ARG A 506 36.55 -9.00 1.24
CA ARG A 506 36.43 -9.36 2.66
C ARG A 506 37.01 -10.75 2.86
N SER A 507 37.68 -10.96 3.98
CA SER A 507 37.96 -12.30 4.46
C SER A 507 36.97 -12.68 5.54
N ALA A 508 36.62 -13.96 5.57
CA ALA A 508 35.91 -14.59 6.66
C ALA A 508 36.75 -15.76 7.18
N GLY A 509 36.91 -15.84 8.50
CA GLY A 509 37.78 -16.83 9.14
C GLY A 509 39.22 -16.33 9.32
N ARG A 510 40.21 -17.15 8.95
CA ARG A 510 41.64 -17.01 9.35
C ARG A 510 42.55 -16.40 8.27
N LEU A 511 42.00 -15.60 7.37
CA LEU A 511 42.71 -15.07 6.20
C LEU A 511 42.99 -13.57 6.36
N GLU A 512 44.26 -13.19 6.35
CA GLU A 512 44.70 -11.81 6.12
C GLU A 512 44.81 -11.58 4.61
N LEU A 513 44.26 -10.47 4.13
CA LEU A 513 44.25 -10.14 2.71
C LEU A 513 45.26 -9.01 2.45
N ALA A 514 46.17 -9.25 1.52
CA ALA A 514 47.08 -8.24 1.01
C ALA A 514 46.97 -8.20 -0.52
N ALA A 515 46.84 -6.99 -1.08
CA ALA A 515 47.05 -6.80 -2.51
C ALA A 515 48.56 -6.77 -2.78
N GLU A 516 49.03 -7.51 -3.79
CA GLU A 516 50.39 -7.35 -4.32
C GLU A 516 50.50 -6.01 -5.09
N THR A 517 51.47 -5.88 -5.99
CA THR A 517 51.52 -4.78 -6.95
C THR A 517 50.30 -4.84 -7.87
N LEU A 518 49.41 -3.86 -7.74
CA LEU A 518 48.22 -3.74 -8.59
C LEU A 518 48.60 -3.48 -10.06
N PRO A 519 48.03 -4.22 -11.03
CA PRO A 519 48.25 -4.00 -12.46
C PRO A 519 47.74 -2.64 -12.94
N VAL A 520 48.12 -2.27 -14.17
CA VAL A 520 47.62 -1.05 -14.83
C VAL A 520 46.09 -1.11 -14.95
N GLY A 521 45.42 -0.01 -14.58
CA GLY A 521 43.95 0.08 -14.55
C GLY A 521 43.31 -0.23 -13.19
N TRP A 522 44.08 -0.73 -12.22
CA TRP A 522 43.65 -0.94 -10.83
C TRP A 522 44.21 0.13 -9.89
N GLN A 523 43.40 0.56 -8.94
CA GLN A 523 43.80 1.51 -7.90
C GLN A 523 43.19 1.13 -6.56
N SER A 524 43.97 1.25 -5.48
CA SER A 524 43.42 1.18 -4.13
C SER A 524 42.61 2.44 -3.84
N THR A 525 41.48 2.29 -3.16
CA THR A 525 40.58 3.39 -2.81
C THR A 525 39.99 3.19 -1.41
N GLU A 526 39.34 4.20 -0.87
CA GLU A 526 38.62 4.10 0.39
C GLU A 526 37.20 3.55 0.19
N TRP A 527 36.66 2.84 1.20
CA TRP A 527 35.28 2.33 1.17
C TRP A 527 34.23 3.45 1.01
N THR A 528 34.52 4.64 1.53
CA THR A 528 33.65 5.81 1.40
C THR A 528 33.54 6.37 -0.02
N ALA A 529 34.49 6.03 -0.91
CA ALA A 529 34.44 6.41 -2.32
C ALA A 529 33.46 5.56 -3.14
N VAL A 530 33.01 4.41 -2.60
CA VAL A 530 31.97 3.59 -3.22
C VAL A 530 30.60 4.25 -3.01
N PRO A 531 29.78 4.42 -4.07
CA PRO A 531 28.44 5.01 -3.99
C PRO A 531 27.59 4.41 -2.87
N ALA A 532 26.94 5.25 -2.05
CA ALA A 532 26.16 4.79 -0.89
C ALA A 532 25.06 3.79 -1.27
N SER A 533 24.41 3.99 -2.42
CA SER A 533 23.39 3.10 -2.97
C SER A 533 23.88 1.66 -3.20
N LEU A 534 25.16 1.49 -3.58
CA LEU A 534 25.79 0.17 -3.74
C LEU A 534 26.28 -0.40 -2.40
N ARG A 535 26.66 0.45 -1.45
CA ARG A 535 27.05 0.01 -0.10
C ARG A 535 25.87 -0.52 0.71
N ASP A 536 24.71 0.12 0.57
CA ASP A 536 23.49 -0.26 1.27
C ASP A 536 22.83 -1.51 0.67
N SER A 537 22.94 -1.73 -0.65
CA SER A 537 22.41 -2.93 -1.31
C SER A 537 23.13 -4.21 -0.90
N ALA A 538 24.45 -4.13 -0.67
CA ALA A 538 25.28 -5.26 -0.29
C ALA A 538 24.97 -5.79 1.14
N GLY A 539 24.09 -5.14 1.92
CA GLY A 539 23.66 -5.58 3.25
C GLY A 539 24.76 -5.54 4.35
N GLU A 540 25.98 -5.18 3.98
CA GLU A 540 27.18 -5.26 4.82
C GLU A 540 27.74 -3.85 5.10
N ARG A 541 27.47 -3.33 6.30
CA ARG A 541 27.90 -1.97 6.72
C ARG A 541 29.35 -1.89 7.19
N SER A 542 30.04 -3.01 7.37
CA SER A 542 31.46 -3.03 7.76
C SER A 542 32.37 -2.71 6.59
N ALA A 543 33.42 -1.93 6.86
CA ALA A 543 34.45 -1.65 5.86
C ALA A 543 35.15 -2.96 5.45
N PRO A 544 35.31 -3.22 4.14
CA PRO A 544 36.03 -4.39 3.65
C PRO A 544 37.53 -4.29 3.94
N ALA A 545 38.24 -5.42 3.91
CA ALA A 545 39.68 -5.47 4.16
C ALA A 545 40.47 -4.76 3.04
N LEU A 546 40.00 -4.89 1.79
CA LEU A 546 40.54 -4.15 0.64
C LEU A 546 39.39 -3.55 -0.15
N THR A 547 39.53 -2.27 -0.53
CA THR A 547 38.64 -1.63 -1.51
C THR A 547 39.47 -1.23 -2.71
N LEU A 548 39.12 -1.74 -3.90
CA LEU A 548 39.80 -1.41 -5.14
C LEU A 548 38.84 -0.75 -6.11
N ARG A 549 39.36 0.10 -6.98
CA ARG A 549 38.66 0.65 -8.14
C ARG A 549 39.36 0.16 -9.40
N ALA A 550 38.59 -0.34 -10.36
CA ALA A 550 39.10 -0.75 -11.65
C ALA A 550 38.53 0.14 -12.76
N SER A 551 39.42 0.64 -13.63
CA SER A 551 39.11 1.51 -14.75
C SER A 551 39.70 0.90 -16.03
N SER A 552 38.94 0.02 -16.67
CA SER A 552 39.37 -0.74 -17.86
C SER A 552 40.67 -1.54 -17.65
N PRO A 553 40.74 -2.47 -16.68
CA PRO A 553 41.91 -3.31 -16.49
C PRO A 553 42.05 -4.36 -17.61
N GLU A 554 43.25 -4.53 -18.13
CA GLU A 554 43.57 -5.61 -19.10
C GLU A 554 43.99 -6.91 -18.39
N GLU A 555 44.52 -6.81 -17.17
CA GLU A 555 44.97 -7.93 -16.34
C GLU A 555 44.18 -8.01 -15.03
N ALA A 556 44.02 -9.23 -14.52
CA ALA A 556 43.34 -9.47 -13.23
C ALA A 556 44.21 -9.02 -12.05
N ALA A 557 43.57 -8.45 -11.01
CA ALA A 557 44.27 -8.11 -9.78
C ALA A 557 44.41 -9.35 -8.89
N VAL A 558 45.63 -9.64 -8.46
CA VAL A 558 45.93 -10.80 -7.61
C VAL A 558 45.96 -10.37 -6.14
N ILE A 559 45.13 -11.03 -5.33
CA ILE A 559 45.07 -10.84 -3.88
C ILE A 559 45.69 -12.04 -3.19
N GLU A 560 46.66 -11.79 -2.32
CA GLU A 560 47.27 -12.81 -1.48
C GLU A 560 46.46 -12.97 -0.19
N ALA A 561 45.96 -14.17 0.07
CA ALA A 561 45.26 -14.54 1.29
C ALA A 561 46.18 -15.35 2.21
N LYS A 562 46.85 -14.67 3.14
CA LYS A 562 47.74 -15.30 4.12
C LYS A 562 46.93 -15.90 5.26
N ARG A 563 47.18 -17.17 5.56
CA ARG A 563 46.57 -17.83 6.72
C ARG A 563 47.32 -17.43 7.99
N HIS A 564 46.65 -16.73 8.89
CA HIS A 564 47.19 -16.39 10.22
C HIS A 564 46.51 -17.23 11.31
N ALA A 565 47.29 -17.71 12.28
CA ALA A 565 46.72 -18.22 13.53
C ALA A 565 46.13 -17.03 14.29
N LEU A 566 44.85 -17.16 14.68
CA LEU A 566 43.97 -16.05 15.00
C LEU A 566 44.34 -15.34 16.31
N ALA A 567 44.22 -14.01 16.33
CA ALA A 567 43.79 -13.26 17.51
C ALA A 567 42.27 -13.02 17.37
N GLU A 568 41.47 -13.51 18.32
CA GLU A 568 40.00 -13.49 18.26
C GLU A 568 39.44 -12.08 18.49
N ALA A 569 38.55 -11.63 17.60
CA ALA A 569 37.55 -10.64 18.00
C ALA A 569 36.67 -11.29 19.08
N LEU A 570 36.75 -10.77 20.29
CA LEU A 570 36.22 -11.40 21.50
C LEU A 570 34.70 -11.51 21.43
N LYS A 571 34.19 -12.74 21.28
CA LYS A 571 32.75 -13.04 21.34
C LYS A 571 32.17 -12.79 22.74
N LEU A 572 33.04 -12.89 23.74
CA LEU A 572 32.74 -12.75 25.16
C LEU A 572 33.81 -11.85 25.78
N ARG A 573 33.40 -10.94 26.66
CA ARG A 573 34.30 -10.09 27.43
C ARG A 573 33.88 -10.10 28.89
N VAL A 574 34.80 -10.26 29.84
CA VAL A 574 34.48 -10.13 31.26
C VAL A 574 34.59 -8.65 31.63
N ALA A 575 33.45 -7.99 31.86
CA ALA A 575 33.38 -6.57 32.20
C ALA A 575 33.70 -6.29 33.67
N GLY A 576 33.56 -7.30 34.53
CA GLY A 576 33.85 -7.23 35.96
C GLY A 576 33.93 -8.61 36.59
N GLY A 577 34.71 -8.73 37.66
CA GLY A 577 34.80 -9.98 38.43
C GLY A 577 35.15 -9.76 39.89
N SER A 578 34.59 -10.59 40.76
CA SER A 578 34.91 -10.66 42.18
C SER A 578 35.40 -12.06 42.54
N VAL A 579 36.59 -12.14 43.13
CA VAL A 579 37.21 -13.38 43.60
C VAL A 579 37.32 -13.31 45.11
N THR A 580 36.87 -14.34 45.82
CA THR A 580 37.07 -14.46 47.27
C THR A 580 37.83 -15.74 47.56
N SER A 581 39.01 -15.63 48.17
CA SER A 581 39.82 -16.77 48.60
C SER A 581 39.88 -16.84 50.11
N LEU A 582 39.43 -17.96 50.66
CA LEU A 582 39.57 -18.30 52.07
C LEU A 582 40.75 -19.25 52.24
N ILE A 583 41.70 -18.86 53.09
CA ILE A 583 42.87 -19.67 53.41
C ILE A 583 42.65 -20.35 54.76
N SER A 584 42.80 -21.67 54.81
CA SER A 584 42.77 -22.42 56.08
C SER A 584 44.12 -22.33 56.81
N PRO A 585 44.17 -22.50 58.15
CA PRO A 585 45.44 -22.62 58.87
C PRO A 585 46.34 -23.78 58.38
N ALA A 586 45.72 -24.82 57.79
CA ALA A 586 46.42 -25.96 57.21
C ALA A 586 46.97 -25.69 55.79
N GLY A 587 46.60 -24.55 55.19
CA GLY A 587 47.05 -24.14 53.86
C GLY A 587 46.12 -24.53 52.71
N ASP A 588 44.92 -25.04 53.01
CA ASP A 588 43.91 -25.31 51.99
C ASP A 588 43.28 -24.00 51.53
N GLU A 589 43.02 -23.90 50.23
CA GLU A 589 42.43 -22.74 49.59
C GLU A 589 41.03 -23.07 49.09
N LEU A 590 40.04 -22.27 49.48
CA LEU A 590 38.70 -22.31 48.93
C LEU A 590 38.42 -20.97 48.25
N THR A 591 38.23 -21.01 46.94
CA THR A 591 38.08 -19.81 46.12
C THR A 591 36.73 -19.81 45.40
N SER A 592 35.98 -18.71 45.55
CA SER A 592 34.73 -18.44 44.83
C SER A 592 34.93 -17.27 43.87
N MET A 593 34.40 -17.39 42.66
CA MET A 593 34.51 -16.40 41.60
C MET A 593 33.13 -16.06 41.03
N ASP A 594 32.82 -14.76 41.04
CA ASP A 594 31.63 -14.15 40.44
C ASP A 594 32.05 -13.26 39.28
N LEU A 595 31.50 -13.49 38.09
CA LEU A 595 31.85 -12.77 36.87
C LEU A 595 30.63 -12.17 36.20
N THR A 596 30.79 -10.95 35.70
CA THR A 596 29.85 -10.30 34.77
C THR A 596 30.45 -10.34 33.38
N VAL A 597 29.84 -11.12 32.50
CA VAL A 597 30.31 -11.38 31.14
C VAL A 597 29.41 -10.65 30.15
N GLU A 598 29.96 -9.77 29.32
CA GLU A 598 29.26 -9.24 28.15
C GLU A 598 29.33 -10.24 27.00
N VAL A 599 28.15 -10.55 26.46
CA VAL A 599 27.95 -11.56 25.43
C VAL A 599 27.51 -10.85 24.15
N VAL A 600 28.47 -10.58 23.25
CA VAL A 600 28.18 -9.98 21.94
C VAL A 600 27.46 -11.00 21.04
N GLN A 601 27.89 -12.25 21.12
CA GLN A 601 27.29 -13.41 20.46
C GLN A 601 27.43 -14.64 21.35
N ARG A 602 26.55 -15.63 21.17
CA ARG A 602 26.65 -16.93 21.86
C ARG A 602 28.07 -17.49 21.69
N GLY A 603 28.74 -17.72 22.81
CA GLY A 603 30.12 -18.21 22.84
C GLY A 603 30.32 -19.25 23.94
N SER A 604 31.44 -19.96 23.88
CA SER A 604 31.90 -20.82 24.98
C SER A 604 32.95 -20.10 25.80
N LEU A 605 32.83 -20.12 27.11
CA LEU A 605 33.88 -19.69 28.03
C LEU A 605 34.66 -20.92 28.49
N THR A 606 35.99 -20.82 28.41
CA THR A 606 36.91 -21.83 28.94
C THR A 606 37.55 -21.28 30.21
N VAL A 607 37.45 -22.06 31.29
CA VAL A 607 38.04 -21.78 32.60
C VAL A 607 39.06 -22.87 32.91
N VAL A 608 40.34 -22.53 33.05
CA VAL A 608 41.37 -23.47 33.49
C VAL A 608 41.64 -23.23 34.97
N LEU A 609 41.39 -24.24 35.80
CA LEU A 609 41.64 -24.14 37.23
C LEU A 609 43.14 -24.25 37.55
N PRO A 610 43.60 -23.66 38.67
CA PRO A 610 44.95 -23.86 39.19
C PRO A 610 45.28 -25.35 39.37
N LYS A 611 46.57 -25.68 39.37
CA LYS A 611 47.02 -27.08 39.49
C LYS A 611 46.47 -27.72 40.76
N GLY A 612 45.72 -28.82 40.62
CA GLY A 612 45.07 -29.50 41.74
C GLY A 612 43.73 -28.92 42.17
N GLY A 613 43.19 -27.95 41.43
CA GLY A 613 41.88 -27.35 41.68
C GLY A 613 40.73 -28.31 41.36
N GLU A 614 39.83 -28.50 42.32
CA GLU A 614 38.59 -29.26 42.16
C GLU A 614 37.37 -28.32 42.15
N LEU A 615 36.58 -28.38 41.08
CA LEU A 615 35.36 -27.55 40.89
C LEU A 615 34.21 -28.09 41.75
N PHE A 616 33.59 -27.24 42.57
CA PHE A 616 32.42 -27.60 43.39
C PHE A 616 31.10 -27.39 42.64
N HIS A 617 30.93 -26.20 42.05
CA HIS A 617 29.72 -25.83 41.31
C HIS A 617 30.04 -24.79 40.25
N LEU A 618 29.19 -24.71 39.23
CA LEU A 618 29.26 -23.71 38.18
C LEU A 618 27.84 -23.34 37.73
N PHE A 619 27.56 -22.05 37.74
CA PHE A 619 26.27 -21.47 37.37
C PHE A 619 26.47 -20.41 36.29
N VAL A 620 25.55 -20.36 35.33
CA VAL A 620 25.41 -19.27 34.36
C VAL A 620 24.00 -18.72 34.47
N ASN A 621 23.85 -17.44 34.76
CA ASN A 621 22.57 -16.77 35.03
C ASN A 621 21.72 -17.50 36.10
N GLY A 622 22.39 -18.10 37.10
CA GLY A 622 21.74 -18.86 38.16
C GLY A 622 21.32 -20.29 37.78
N GLU A 623 21.52 -20.72 36.54
CA GLU A 623 21.23 -22.07 36.06
C GLU A 623 22.49 -22.94 36.09
N SER A 624 22.34 -24.21 36.48
CA SER A 624 23.39 -25.23 36.36
C SER A 624 23.56 -25.58 34.88
N VAL A 625 24.75 -25.37 34.33
CA VAL A 625 25.03 -25.64 32.90
C VAL A 625 25.82 -26.92 32.70
N HIS A 626 25.60 -27.56 31.56
CA HIS A 626 26.47 -28.63 31.10
C HIS A 626 27.84 -28.06 30.73
N PHE A 627 28.88 -28.67 31.27
CA PHE A 627 30.28 -28.34 30.96
C PHE A 627 31.00 -29.58 30.47
N VAL A 628 32.00 -29.37 29.61
CA VAL A 628 32.94 -30.40 29.16
C VAL A 628 34.25 -30.20 29.90
N ARG A 629 34.78 -31.28 30.47
CA ARG A 629 36.09 -31.28 31.13
C ARG A 629 37.15 -31.84 30.19
N GLU A 630 38.19 -31.06 29.93
CA GLU A 630 39.38 -31.47 29.18
C GLU A 630 40.63 -31.20 30.03
N GLY A 631 41.10 -32.22 30.75
CA GLY A 631 42.18 -32.06 31.73
C GLY A 631 41.79 -31.17 32.91
N ASN A 632 42.43 -29.99 33.00
CA ASN A 632 42.14 -28.93 33.99
C ASN A 632 41.30 -27.78 33.42
N ALA A 633 40.92 -27.85 32.15
CA ALA A 633 40.05 -26.89 31.49
C ALA A 633 38.58 -27.33 31.56
N TRP A 634 37.70 -26.38 31.85
CA TRP A 634 36.26 -26.54 31.91
C TRP A 634 35.64 -25.58 30.90
N GLN A 635 34.96 -26.13 29.90
CA GLN A 635 34.33 -25.35 28.83
C GLN A 635 32.81 -25.45 28.91
N PHE A 636 32.14 -24.30 28.85
CA PHE A 636 30.67 -24.21 28.89
C PHE A 636 30.18 -23.07 28.04
N PHE A 637 28.92 -23.14 27.59
CA PHE A 637 28.30 -22.10 26.79
C PHE A 637 27.71 -21.00 27.66
N ILE A 638 27.91 -19.75 27.23
CA ILE A 638 27.29 -18.57 27.83
C ILE A 638 26.25 -18.01 26.86
N LEU A 639 25.08 -17.70 27.40
CA LEU A 639 24.01 -16.99 26.73
C LEU A 639 23.76 -15.69 27.52
N PRO A 640 23.43 -14.57 26.85
CA PRO A 640 23.06 -13.34 27.55
C PRO A 640 21.86 -13.63 28.46
N GLY A 641 21.96 -13.18 29.71
CA GLY A 641 20.89 -13.26 30.68
C GLY A 641 19.84 -12.20 30.40
N GLY A 642 18.56 -12.57 30.46
CA GLY A 642 17.48 -11.60 30.57
C GLY A 642 17.50 -11.02 31.97
N SER A 643 18.31 -9.98 32.19
CA SER A 643 18.32 -9.25 33.44
C SER A 643 16.97 -8.53 33.65
N ALA A 644 16.61 -8.31 34.91
CA ALA A 644 15.42 -7.54 35.30
C ALA A 644 15.45 -6.08 34.82
N ASN A 645 16.59 -5.62 34.28
CA ASN A 645 16.82 -4.26 33.81
C ASN A 645 16.79 -4.16 32.27
N GLY A 646 15.63 -4.40 31.67
CA GLY A 646 15.30 -3.90 30.32
C GLY A 646 15.77 -4.72 29.11
N ALA A 647 15.30 -4.28 27.94
CA ALA A 647 15.23 -5.06 26.70
C ALA A 647 16.53 -5.22 25.90
N ASP A 648 17.67 -4.70 26.37
CA ASP A 648 18.95 -4.66 25.63
C ASP A 648 20.16 -5.07 26.50
N ASP A 649 19.94 -5.74 27.63
CA ASP A 649 21.03 -6.24 28.48
C ASP A 649 21.69 -7.47 27.82
N ARG A 650 22.96 -7.32 27.42
CA ARG A 650 23.79 -8.38 26.83
C ARG A 650 24.73 -9.02 27.86
N THR A 651 24.48 -8.83 29.15
CA THR A 651 25.33 -9.38 30.21
C THR A 651 24.88 -10.79 30.64
N ALA A 652 25.81 -11.57 31.17
CA ALA A 652 25.57 -12.87 31.79
C ALA A 652 26.36 -12.96 33.11
N GLU A 653 25.74 -13.50 34.15
CA GLU A 653 26.39 -13.76 35.44
C GLU A 653 26.96 -15.18 35.45
N VAL A 654 28.27 -15.34 35.67
CA VAL A 654 28.92 -16.64 35.83
C VAL A 654 29.45 -16.77 37.25
N ARG A 655 29.03 -17.80 37.99
CA ARG A 655 29.48 -18.07 39.36
C ARG A 655 30.03 -19.47 39.47
N PHE A 656 31.23 -19.62 40.02
CA PHE A 656 31.78 -20.93 40.32
C PHE A 656 32.70 -20.90 41.54
N ALA A 657 32.86 -22.06 42.19
CA ALA A 657 33.78 -22.21 43.31
C ALA A 657 34.65 -23.46 43.16
N TYR A 658 35.89 -23.39 43.63
CA TYR A 658 36.86 -24.47 43.59
C TYR A 658 37.72 -24.51 44.84
N VAL A 659 38.31 -25.68 45.13
CA VAL A 659 39.28 -25.87 46.22
C VAL A 659 40.62 -26.32 45.66
N VAL A 660 41.70 -25.79 46.25
CA VAL A 660 43.06 -26.27 46.03
C VAL A 660 43.62 -26.80 47.36
N PRO A 661 43.85 -28.12 47.49
CA PRO A 661 44.43 -28.69 48.71
C PRO A 661 45.83 -28.16 49.00
N ALA A 662 46.17 -27.99 50.28
CA ALA A 662 47.48 -27.50 50.75
C ALA A 662 48.66 -28.32 50.21
N SER A 663 48.47 -29.63 50.00
CA SER A 663 49.46 -30.56 49.47
C SER A 663 49.86 -30.26 48.02
N ILE A 664 49.06 -29.49 47.29
CA ILE A 664 49.25 -29.18 45.88
C ILE A 664 49.53 -27.68 45.66
N SER A 665 48.97 -26.78 46.49
CA SER A 665 49.16 -25.33 46.40
C SER A 665 50.60 -24.86 46.71
N GLY A 666 51.42 -25.72 47.32
CA GLY A 666 52.79 -25.37 47.72
C GLY A 666 52.86 -24.41 48.91
N ALA A 667 51.75 -24.24 49.63
CA ALA A 667 51.66 -23.40 50.83
C ALA A 667 52.72 -23.79 51.88
N ARG A 668 53.40 -22.78 52.43
CA ARG A 668 54.36 -22.93 53.53
C ARG A 668 53.85 -22.17 54.75
N PRO A 669 54.25 -22.54 55.98
CA PRO A 669 53.89 -21.77 57.16
C PRO A 669 54.28 -20.29 57.01
N GLY A 670 53.29 -19.40 57.01
CA GLY A 670 53.48 -17.96 56.86
C GLY A 670 53.69 -17.45 55.42
N ARG A 671 53.55 -18.30 54.39
CA ARG A 671 53.56 -17.89 52.98
C ARG A 671 52.61 -18.73 52.12
N VAL A 672 51.76 -18.08 51.33
CA VAL A 672 50.87 -18.72 50.35
C VAL A 672 51.05 -18.03 49.00
N ALA A 673 51.12 -18.83 47.94
CA ALA A 673 51.02 -18.37 46.57
C ALA A 673 49.63 -18.73 46.04
N LEU A 674 48.81 -17.73 45.76
CA LEU A 674 47.49 -17.90 45.16
C LEU A 674 47.60 -17.66 43.66
N ALA A 675 46.90 -18.48 42.88
CA ALA A 675 46.76 -18.31 41.44
C ALA A 675 45.27 -18.27 41.08
N SER A 676 44.86 -17.27 40.31
CA SER A 676 43.51 -17.21 39.77
C SER A 676 43.31 -18.32 38.73
N PRO A 677 42.08 -18.74 38.44
CA PRO A 677 41.82 -19.53 37.25
C PRO A 677 42.19 -18.71 36.00
N THR A 678 42.62 -19.37 34.93
CA THR A 678 42.83 -18.71 33.64
C THR A 678 41.54 -18.71 32.86
N LEU A 679 41.21 -17.56 32.28
CA LEU A 679 40.06 -17.38 31.43
C LEU A 679 40.52 -17.22 29.98
N GLY A 680 39.82 -17.87 29.06
CA GLY A 680 40.06 -17.74 27.62
C GLY A 680 39.64 -16.40 27.01
N VAL A 681 39.38 -15.39 27.84
CA VAL A 681 38.91 -14.05 27.44
C VAL A 681 39.50 -12.98 28.36
N PRO A 682 39.67 -11.72 27.89
CA PRO A 682 40.13 -10.62 28.72
C PRO A 682 39.18 -10.27 29.86
N VAL A 683 39.79 -9.79 30.94
CA VAL A 683 39.12 -9.46 32.20
C VAL A 683 39.34 -8.00 32.55
N GLU A 684 38.25 -7.28 32.75
CA GLU A 684 38.22 -5.91 33.25
C GLU A 684 37.75 -5.90 34.71
N ASN A 685 38.22 -4.93 35.49
CA ASN A 685 37.73 -4.63 36.84
C ASN A 685 37.65 -5.84 37.78
N LEU A 686 38.77 -6.57 37.93
CA LEU A 686 38.83 -7.70 38.86
C LEU A 686 39.15 -7.21 40.28
N VAL A 687 38.33 -7.64 41.25
CA VAL A 687 38.56 -7.45 42.68
C VAL A 687 38.82 -8.82 43.32
N TRP A 688 39.89 -8.95 44.09
CA TRP A 688 40.24 -10.18 44.80
C TRP A 688 40.31 -9.90 46.30
N ASP A 689 39.35 -10.44 47.05
CA ASP A 689 39.33 -10.41 48.50
C ASP A 689 39.97 -11.70 49.05
N VAL A 690 41.07 -11.55 49.79
CA VAL A 690 41.76 -12.65 50.48
C VAL A 690 41.49 -12.58 51.96
N ILE A 691 40.91 -13.65 52.50
CA ILE A 691 40.53 -13.78 53.90
C ILE A 691 41.57 -14.66 54.60
N LEU A 692 42.34 -14.06 55.50
CA LEU A 692 43.33 -14.79 56.32
C LEU A 692 42.69 -15.41 57.56
N PRO A 693 43.23 -16.54 58.08
CA PRO A 693 42.79 -17.09 59.35
C PRO A 693 42.82 -16.08 60.51
N PRO A 694 41.94 -16.20 61.50
CA PRO A 694 41.94 -15.34 62.69
C PRO A 694 43.32 -15.29 63.38
N GLY A 695 43.77 -14.09 63.73
CA GLY A 695 45.04 -13.86 64.43
C GLY A 695 46.28 -13.74 63.52
N MET A 696 46.10 -13.80 62.19
CA MET A 696 47.15 -13.58 61.20
C MET A 696 47.04 -12.21 60.54
N GLU A 697 48.17 -11.53 60.36
CA GLU A 697 48.29 -10.30 59.58
C GLU A 697 49.18 -10.49 58.35
N LEU A 698 48.89 -9.74 57.30
CA LEU A 698 49.71 -9.71 56.09
C LEU A 698 50.98 -8.92 56.36
N THR A 699 52.12 -9.57 56.19
CA THR A 699 53.46 -8.99 56.36
C THR A 699 54.16 -8.67 55.04
N ARG A 700 53.73 -9.31 53.95
CA ARG A 700 54.27 -9.09 52.60
C ARG A 700 53.19 -9.40 51.58
N ASN A 701 53.07 -8.56 50.56
CA ASN A 701 52.38 -8.87 49.32
C ASN A 701 53.35 -8.69 48.15
N ASP A 702 53.20 -9.51 47.13
CA ASP A 702 53.88 -9.43 45.85
C ASP A 702 52.96 -10.09 44.81
N GLY A 703 53.09 -9.74 43.52
CA GLY A 703 52.28 -10.33 42.45
C GLY A 703 51.58 -9.32 41.54
N ASP A 704 50.54 -9.78 40.86
CA ASP A 704 49.95 -9.11 39.70
C ASP A 704 48.85 -8.08 40.05
N LEU A 705 48.49 -7.88 41.32
CA LEU A 705 47.39 -7.01 41.74
C LEU A 705 47.82 -5.93 42.74
N GLU A 706 47.14 -4.78 42.70
CA GLU A 706 47.41 -3.65 43.57
C GLU A 706 46.60 -3.76 44.88
N PRO A 707 47.21 -3.63 46.07
CA PRO A 707 46.49 -3.65 47.34
C PRO A 707 45.74 -2.33 47.56
N ARG A 708 44.44 -2.38 47.89
CA ARG A 708 43.60 -1.18 48.04
C ARG A 708 43.08 -0.93 49.45
N ALA A 709 42.67 -1.97 50.16
CA ALA A 709 42.04 -1.82 51.47
C ALA A 709 42.22 -3.06 52.37
N ILE A 710 42.24 -2.79 53.68
CA ILE A 710 42.23 -3.82 54.74
C ILE A 710 40.97 -3.60 55.55
N GLU A 711 40.09 -4.59 55.61
CA GLU A 711 38.87 -4.56 56.41
C GLU A 711 38.94 -5.64 57.49
N ASN A 712 38.73 -5.27 58.76
CA ASN A 712 38.59 -6.26 59.83
C ASN A 712 37.13 -6.68 59.95
N ARG A 713 36.79 -7.88 59.49
CA ARG A 713 35.44 -8.43 59.66
C ARG A 713 35.38 -9.19 60.98
N GLY A 714 34.51 -8.71 61.88
CA GLY A 714 34.28 -9.31 63.19
C GLY A 714 33.82 -10.77 63.13
N LEU A 715 33.73 -11.41 64.30
CA LEU A 715 33.44 -12.84 64.48
C LEU A 715 32.29 -13.34 63.58
N PHE A 716 32.52 -14.45 62.88
CA PHE A 716 31.52 -15.12 62.07
C PHE A 716 30.78 -16.14 62.96
N ASP A 717 29.63 -15.75 63.49
CA ASP A 717 28.80 -16.61 64.35
C ASP A 717 27.62 -17.25 63.60
N ARG A 718 26.93 -18.19 64.25
CA ARG A 718 25.74 -18.84 63.69
C ARG A 718 24.65 -17.84 63.29
N ASN A 719 24.50 -16.74 64.03
CA ASN A 719 23.48 -15.74 63.74
C ASN A 719 23.80 -14.98 62.45
N ARG A 720 25.06 -14.62 62.24
CA ARG A 720 25.54 -13.98 61.01
C ARG A 720 25.42 -14.91 59.82
N TYR A 721 25.78 -16.19 59.96
CA TYR A 721 25.55 -17.20 58.92
C TYR A 721 24.06 -17.31 58.54
N LEU A 722 23.17 -17.38 59.54
CA LEU A 722 21.73 -17.46 59.28
C LEU A 722 21.19 -16.18 58.63
N ALA A 723 21.66 -15.01 59.06
CA ALA A 723 21.27 -13.72 58.48
C ALA A 723 21.75 -13.58 57.02
N GLU A 724 23.01 -13.95 56.73
CA GLU A 724 23.55 -13.94 55.37
C GLU A 724 22.86 -14.99 54.49
N SER A 725 22.61 -16.19 55.00
CA SER A 725 21.86 -17.22 54.27
C SER A 725 20.42 -16.78 53.98
N GLN A 726 19.76 -16.11 54.92
CA GLN A 726 18.42 -15.57 54.73
C GLN A 726 18.41 -14.43 53.72
N ALA A 727 19.37 -13.50 53.80
CA ALA A 727 19.52 -12.41 52.85
C ALA A 727 19.75 -12.92 51.41
N VAL A 728 20.59 -13.94 51.24
CA VAL A 728 20.79 -14.59 49.93
C VAL A 728 19.50 -15.23 49.41
N ARG A 729 18.73 -15.91 50.27
CA ARG A 729 17.42 -16.49 49.90
C ARG A 729 16.39 -15.42 49.54
N GLU A 730 16.33 -14.32 50.29
CA GLU A 730 15.42 -13.20 50.02
C GLU A 730 15.77 -12.46 48.72
N ASP A 731 17.07 -12.33 48.40
CA ASP A 731 17.51 -11.78 47.12
C ASP A 731 17.17 -12.69 45.94
N GLN A 732 17.42 -13.99 46.07
CA GLN A 732 17.04 -14.99 45.08
C GLN A 732 15.53 -15.02 44.83
N ASN A 733 14.71 -14.99 45.90
CA ASN A 733 13.26 -14.89 45.79
C ASN A 733 12.82 -13.64 45.03
N ARG A 734 13.32 -12.45 45.41
CA ARG A 734 12.97 -11.18 44.74
C ARG A 734 13.31 -11.20 43.25
N ARG A 735 14.50 -11.71 42.88
CA ARG A 735 14.91 -11.84 41.46
C ARG A 735 14.00 -12.80 40.69
N ALA A 736 13.67 -13.94 41.29
CA ALA A 736 12.84 -14.95 40.65
C ALA A 736 11.39 -14.49 40.47
N THR A 737 10.80 -13.78 41.44
CA THR A 737 9.48 -13.14 41.28
C THR A 737 9.49 -12.08 40.17
N ALA A 738 10.53 -11.23 40.12
CA ALA A 738 10.65 -10.24 39.05
C ALA A 738 10.73 -10.89 37.65
N LEU A 739 11.44 -12.02 37.53
CA LEU A 739 11.52 -12.79 36.28
C LEU A 739 10.17 -13.43 35.89
N LEU A 740 9.34 -13.86 36.86
CA LEU A 740 7.99 -14.36 36.57
C LEU A 740 7.04 -13.26 36.08
N ASP A 741 7.09 -12.08 36.72
CA ASP A 741 6.31 -10.92 36.28
C ASP A 741 6.74 -10.48 34.87
N GLN A 742 8.06 -10.46 34.62
CA GLN A 742 8.61 -10.16 33.30
C GLN A 742 8.21 -11.20 32.27
N ALA A 743 8.28 -12.49 32.60
CA ALA A 743 7.83 -13.57 31.71
C ALA A 743 6.35 -13.40 31.32
N SER A 744 5.50 -13.08 32.29
CA SER A 744 4.06 -12.83 32.07
C SER A 744 3.84 -11.64 31.13
N ALA A 745 4.57 -10.54 31.33
CA ALA A 745 4.53 -9.38 30.44
C ALA A 745 5.04 -9.71 29.03
N LEU A 746 6.11 -10.50 28.92
CA LEU A 746 6.67 -10.92 27.63
C LEU A 746 5.69 -11.81 26.85
N ILE A 747 5.00 -12.74 27.52
CA ILE A 747 3.94 -13.57 26.93
C ILE A 747 2.82 -12.69 26.36
N GLN A 748 2.37 -11.69 27.13
CA GLN A 748 1.32 -10.76 26.69
C GLN A 748 1.77 -9.89 25.50
N SER A 749 3.04 -9.47 25.48
CA SER A 749 3.60 -8.65 24.40
C SER A 749 3.79 -9.43 23.08
N GLY A 750 3.92 -10.77 23.16
CA GLY A 750 4.18 -11.66 22.04
C GLY A 750 5.65 -12.09 21.89
N ASP A 751 6.57 -11.66 22.77
CA ASP A 751 7.98 -12.07 22.76
C ASP A 751 8.18 -13.44 23.42
N GLN A 752 7.72 -14.47 22.69
CA GLN A 752 7.73 -15.87 23.09
C GLN A 752 9.15 -16.38 23.41
N THR A 753 10.16 -15.87 22.70
CA THR A 753 11.54 -16.33 22.86
C THR A 753 12.12 -15.92 24.21
N ARG A 754 11.96 -14.65 24.61
CA ARG A 754 12.44 -14.15 25.89
C ARG A 754 11.59 -14.65 27.07
N ALA A 755 10.28 -14.74 26.89
CA ALA A 755 9.38 -15.35 27.88
C ALA A 755 9.82 -16.77 28.26
N ARG A 756 10.16 -17.59 27.25
CA ARG A 756 10.68 -18.94 27.45
C ARG A 756 11.99 -18.98 28.22
N GLN A 757 12.89 -18.02 27.98
CA GLN A 757 14.17 -17.93 28.70
C GLN A 757 13.94 -17.57 30.18
N ALA A 758 13.14 -16.53 30.45
CA ALA A 758 12.81 -16.11 31.82
C ALA A 758 12.13 -17.24 32.62
N LEU A 759 11.14 -17.92 32.02
CA LEU A 759 10.48 -19.07 32.64
C LEU A 759 11.43 -20.24 32.85
N SER A 760 12.38 -20.48 31.94
CA SER A 760 13.40 -21.54 32.11
C SER A 760 14.29 -21.26 33.31
N ILE A 761 14.71 -20.00 33.51
CA ILE A 761 15.55 -19.61 34.65
C ILE A 761 14.80 -19.83 35.96
N VAL A 762 13.51 -19.49 36.06
CA VAL A 762 12.73 -19.69 37.29
C VAL A 762 12.35 -21.16 37.49
N ALA A 763 11.95 -21.86 36.44
CA ALA A 763 11.60 -23.29 36.49
C ALA A 763 12.77 -24.18 36.93
N ASN A 764 14.00 -23.82 36.52
CA ASN A 764 15.23 -24.55 36.84
C ASN A 764 15.97 -23.95 38.06
N GLY A 765 15.68 -22.70 38.41
CA GLY A 765 16.22 -22.00 39.56
C GLY A 765 15.44 -22.33 40.82
N PHE A 766 16.08 -22.98 41.78
CA PHE A 766 15.43 -23.41 43.03
C PHE A 766 15.24 -22.27 44.06
N ALA A 767 14.90 -21.07 43.58
CA ALA A 767 14.88 -19.82 44.34
C ALA A 767 13.57 -19.55 45.09
N ILE A 768 12.42 -19.97 44.52
CA ILE A 768 11.08 -19.72 45.09
C ILE A 768 10.54 -20.95 45.84
N ASP A 769 9.46 -20.77 46.60
CA ASP A 769 8.65 -21.85 47.14
C ASP A 769 8.24 -22.86 46.05
N ALA A 770 7.97 -24.10 46.47
CA ALA A 770 7.74 -25.22 45.56
C ALA A 770 6.53 -25.00 44.62
N ALA A 771 5.53 -24.20 45.01
CA ALA A 771 4.37 -23.94 44.18
C ALA A 771 4.70 -23.00 43.01
N SER A 772 5.44 -21.92 43.27
CA SER A 772 5.83 -20.94 42.25
C SER A 772 6.76 -21.55 41.18
N ASN A 773 7.68 -22.44 41.57
CA ASN A 773 8.53 -23.14 40.61
C ASN A 773 7.73 -24.12 39.75
N GLU A 774 6.73 -24.80 40.32
CA GLU A 774 5.86 -25.70 39.54
C GLU A 774 4.96 -24.92 38.58
N ASP A 775 4.45 -23.75 39.00
CA ASP A 775 3.72 -22.86 38.09
C ASP A 775 4.60 -22.39 36.92
N ALA A 776 5.84 -21.97 37.20
CA ALA A 776 6.81 -21.61 36.16
C ALA A 776 7.06 -22.76 35.16
N ARG A 777 7.13 -24.01 35.65
CA ARG A 777 7.29 -25.22 34.81
C ARG A 777 6.07 -25.46 33.94
N VAL A 778 4.86 -25.33 34.48
CA VAL A 778 3.61 -25.49 33.73
C VAL A 778 3.48 -24.40 32.67
N GLN A 779 3.76 -23.14 33.01
CA GLN A 779 3.77 -22.04 32.04
C GLN A 779 4.80 -22.27 30.93
N LEU A 780 6.01 -22.73 31.26
CA LEU A 780 7.05 -23.05 30.29
C LEU A 780 6.64 -24.19 29.34
N GLU A 781 6.00 -25.23 29.87
CA GLU A 781 5.48 -26.35 29.08
C GLU A 781 4.38 -25.89 28.12
N ASN A 782 3.43 -25.08 28.60
CA ASN A 782 2.36 -24.51 27.78
C ASN A 782 2.94 -23.65 26.64
N LEU A 783 3.91 -22.78 26.95
CA LEU A 783 4.56 -21.91 25.98
C LEU A 783 5.28 -22.70 24.88
N ARG A 784 6.10 -23.68 25.27
CA ARG A 784 6.82 -24.56 24.34
C ARG A 784 5.85 -25.37 23.47
N THR A 785 4.73 -25.80 24.05
CA THR A 785 3.69 -26.54 23.33
C THR A 785 3.03 -25.67 22.27
N GLN A 786 2.67 -24.41 22.58
CA GLN A 786 2.11 -23.48 21.61
C GLN A 786 3.08 -23.20 20.45
N GLN A 787 4.35 -22.95 20.75
CA GLN A 787 5.38 -22.76 19.71
C GLN A 787 5.54 -23.99 18.81
N ALA A 788 5.53 -25.19 19.40
CA ALA A 788 5.60 -26.44 18.65
C ALA A 788 4.36 -26.65 17.75
N VAL A 789 3.16 -26.30 18.23
CA VAL A 789 1.92 -26.35 17.43
C VAL A 789 2.02 -25.43 16.21
N VAL A 790 2.45 -24.18 16.40
CA VAL A 790 2.64 -23.22 15.30
C VAL A 790 3.72 -23.72 14.33
N GLY A 791 4.86 -24.19 14.82
CA GLY A 791 5.93 -24.72 13.97
C GLY A 791 5.50 -25.94 13.14
N LEU A 792 4.72 -26.85 13.72
CA LEU A 792 4.15 -27.99 13.00
C LEU A 792 3.14 -27.53 11.93
N ASN A 793 2.29 -26.56 12.25
CA ASN A 793 1.32 -26.04 11.29
C ASN A 793 1.99 -25.29 10.13
N THR A 794 2.95 -24.41 10.42
CA THR A 794 3.75 -23.70 9.42
C THR A 794 4.45 -24.67 8.48
N ARG A 795 5.01 -25.77 9.00
CA ARG A 795 5.61 -26.81 8.17
C ARG A 795 4.59 -27.55 7.31
N ARG A 796 3.41 -27.84 7.85
CA ARG A 796 2.30 -28.44 7.09
C ARG A 796 1.83 -27.54 5.94
N GLN A 797 1.65 -26.26 6.20
CA GLN A 797 1.29 -25.26 5.19
C GLN A 797 2.35 -25.13 4.09
N ARG A 798 3.65 -25.10 4.47
CA ARG A 798 4.75 -25.10 3.52
C ARG A 798 4.76 -26.32 2.60
N LEU A 799 4.53 -27.52 3.15
CA LEU A 799 4.46 -28.75 2.36
C LEU A 799 3.31 -28.71 1.33
N VAL A 800 2.17 -28.12 1.68
CA VAL A 800 1.06 -27.96 0.71
C VAL A 800 1.44 -27.00 -0.43
N LEU A 801 2.14 -25.90 -0.13
CA LEU A 801 2.62 -24.96 -1.15
C LEU A 801 3.70 -25.58 -2.06
N ASP A 802 4.61 -26.37 -1.48
CA ASP A 802 5.71 -26.99 -2.23
C ASP A 802 5.22 -28.12 -3.18
N HIS A 803 4.12 -28.79 -2.86
CA HIS A 803 3.58 -29.92 -3.65
C HIS A 803 2.80 -29.50 -4.92
N GLU A 804 2.38 -28.23 -5.07
CA GLU A 804 1.61 -27.78 -6.25
C GLU A 804 2.46 -27.60 -7.52
N ASN A 805 3.80 -27.53 -7.41
CA ASN A 805 4.68 -27.37 -8.55
C ASN A 805 4.96 -28.69 -9.32
N GLY A 806 4.31 -29.80 -8.94
CA GLY A 806 4.73 -31.16 -9.34
C GLY A 806 3.72 -32.02 -10.11
N GLU A 807 2.47 -32.19 -9.65
CA GLU A 807 1.58 -33.22 -10.23
C GLU A 807 0.07 -32.85 -10.13
N ALA A 808 -0.69 -33.15 -11.19
CA ALA A 808 -2.06 -32.70 -11.43
C ALA A 808 -3.17 -33.41 -10.62
N ASP A 809 -2.85 -34.21 -9.59
CA ASP A 809 -3.82 -35.11 -8.94
C ASP A 809 -3.93 -34.96 -7.39
N SER A 810 -3.42 -33.88 -6.78
CA SER A 810 -3.61 -33.65 -5.35
C SER A 810 -4.92 -32.89 -5.06
N VAL A 811 -5.77 -33.45 -4.18
CA VAL A 811 -6.95 -32.77 -3.62
C VAL A 811 -6.51 -31.45 -2.99
N VAL A 812 -6.85 -30.35 -3.66
CA VAL A 812 -6.42 -29.01 -3.29
C VAL A 812 -7.12 -28.59 -1.98
N ASN A 813 -6.37 -28.54 -0.88
CA ASN A 813 -6.90 -28.04 0.40
C ASN A 813 -6.86 -26.50 0.42
N GLU A 814 -7.78 -25.89 -0.30
CA GLU A 814 -7.91 -24.42 -0.45
C GLU A 814 -7.99 -23.69 0.90
N GLN A 815 -8.60 -24.30 1.93
CA GLN A 815 -8.67 -23.70 3.26
C GLN A 815 -7.29 -23.57 3.92
N LEU A 816 -6.41 -24.55 3.70
CA LEU A 816 -5.06 -24.57 4.26
C LEU A 816 -4.13 -23.59 3.53
N LYS A 817 -4.37 -23.34 2.24
CA LYS A 817 -3.70 -22.27 1.47
C LYS A 817 -4.08 -20.88 1.96
N GLN A 818 -5.37 -20.64 2.18
CA GLN A 818 -5.84 -19.36 2.74
C GLN A 818 -5.22 -19.12 4.13
N GLY A 819 -5.12 -20.16 4.94
CA GLY A 819 -4.40 -20.11 6.22
C GLY A 819 -2.89 -19.84 6.06
N ALA A 820 -2.24 -20.41 5.04
CA ALA A 820 -0.82 -20.18 4.76
C ALA A 820 -0.53 -18.72 4.34
N ALA A 821 -1.42 -18.11 3.55
CA ALA A 821 -1.30 -16.71 3.15
C ALA A 821 -1.37 -15.74 4.35
N LEU A 822 -2.08 -16.10 5.41
CA LEU A 822 -2.23 -15.30 6.63
C LEU A 822 -1.19 -15.65 7.71
N ASN A 823 -0.40 -16.71 7.53
CA ASN A 823 0.61 -17.13 8.50
C ASN A 823 1.90 -16.31 8.35
N ARG A 824 2.05 -15.28 9.21
CA ARG A 824 3.24 -14.41 9.23
C ARG A 824 4.53 -15.17 9.55
N VAL A 825 4.46 -16.23 10.35
CA VAL A 825 5.64 -17.08 10.66
C VAL A 825 6.19 -17.73 9.39
N LEU A 826 5.31 -18.08 8.45
CA LEU A 826 5.69 -18.65 7.16
C LEU A 826 6.25 -17.61 6.17
N ASN A 827 5.58 -16.45 6.09
CA ASN A 827 5.82 -15.45 5.03
C ASN A 827 6.91 -14.42 5.39
N GLU A 828 6.99 -14.04 6.67
CA GLU A 828 7.87 -12.97 7.17
C GLU A 828 9.02 -13.51 8.05
N GLY A 829 8.98 -14.81 8.40
CA GLY A 829 9.97 -15.45 9.27
C GLY A 829 9.88 -14.99 10.74
N GLU A 830 8.80 -14.32 11.13
CA GLU A 830 8.58 -13.83 12.49
C GLU A 830 8.28 -15.00 13.45
N VAL A 831 9.15 -15.25 14.43
CA VAL A 831 9.03 -16.40 15.36
C VAL A 831 8.18 -16.06 16.59
N ASN A 832 7.93 -14.77 16.82
CA ASN A 832 7.21 -14.24 17.97
C ASN A 832 5.75 -13.93 17.57
N PHE A 833 4.80 -14.27 18.44
CA PHE A 833 3.37 -14.06 18.21
C PHE A 833 2.63 -13.94 19.54
N ARG A 834 1.48 -13.26 19.54
CA ARG A 834 0.65 -13.12 20.74
C ARG A 834 -0.26 -14.34 20.92
N PRO A 835 -0.60 -14.73 22.16
CA PRO A 835 -1.52 -15.84 22.41
C PRO A 835 -2.87 -15.70 21.69
N GLU A 836 -3.36 -14.47 21.50
CA GLU A 836 -4.61 -14.14 20.79
C GLU A 836 -4.54 -14.42 19.28
N GLU A 837 -3.35 -14.45 18.70
CA GLU A 837 -3.11 -14.70 17.28
C GLU A 837 -3.03 -16.20 16.95
N LEU A 838 -2.93 -17.06 17.97
CA LEU A 838 -2.81 -18.50 17.79
C LEU A 838 -3.93 -19.13 16.93
N PRO A 839 -5.23 -18.77 17.10
CA PRO A 839 -6.28 -19.28 16.23
C PRO A 839 -6.12 -18.88 14.75
N GLN A 840 -5.60 -17.68 14.49
CA GLN A 840 -5.32 -17.20 13.13
C GLN A 840 -4.16 -17.98 12.50
N LEU A 841 -3.10 -18.22 13.28
CA LEU A 841 -1.95 -19.03 12.84
C LEU A 841 -2.30 -20.50 12.57
N LEU A 842 -3.43 -20.98 13.09
CA LEU A 842 -3.97 -22.32 12.87
C LEU A 842 -5.14 -22.36 11.89
N GLN A 843 -5.42 -21.25 11.21
CA GLN A 843 -6.46 -21.18 10.20
C GLN A 843 -6.20 -22.17 9.07
N GLY A 844 -7.26 -22.80 8.58
CA GLY A 844 -7.20 -23.84 7.55
C GLY A 844 -7.09 -25.26 8.08
N ASN A 845 -6.92 -25.45 9.39
CA ASN A 845 -7.03 -26.76 10.04
C ASN A 845 -8.45 -27.02 10.57
N SER A 846 -8.88 -28.27 10.54
CA SER A 846 -10.09 -28.70 11.26
C SER A 846 -9.87 -28.76 12.78
N SER A 847 -10.96 -28.86 13.55
CA SER A 847 -10.89 -29.05 15.02
C SER A 847 -10.09 -30.30 15.41
N ASP A 848 -10.27 -31.39 14.67
CA ASP A 848 -9.61 -32.67 14.92
C ASP A 848 -8.12 -32.62 14.59
N GLU A 849 -7.76 -31.86 13.56
CA GLU A 849 -6.36 -31.60 13.18
C GLU A 849 -5.66 -30.73 14.21
N ASN A 850 -6.30 -29.66 14.68
CA ASN A 850 -5.77 -28.82 15.76
C ASN A 850 -5.56 -29.63 17.05
N ALA A 851 -6.51 -30.49 17.42
CA ALA A 851 -6.36 -31.39 18.56
C ALA A 851 -5.22 -32.41 18.35
N SER A 852 -4.97 -32.82 17.10
CA SER A 852 -3.86 -33.73 16.77
C SER A 852 -2.50 -33.03 16.83
N LEU A 853 -2.40 -31.81 16.31
CA LEU A 853 -1.21 -30.96 16.42
C LEU A 853 -0.85 -30.70 17.88
N GLN A 854 -1.85 -30.36 18.71
CA GLN A 854 -1.65 -30.18 20.16
C GLN A 854 -1.12 -31.45 20.85
N ARG A 855 -1.69 -32.62 20.53
CA ARG A 855 -1.21 -33.90 21.09
C ARG A 855 0.21 -34.24 20.65
N ILE A 856 0.56 -33.98 19.39
CA ILE A 856 1.91 -34.22 18.85
C ILE A 856 2.91 -33.27 19.53
N ALA A 857 2.62 -31.97 19.54
CA ALA A 857 3.43 -30.95 20.19
C ALA A 857 3.66 -31.27 21.68
N GLY A 858 2.59 -31.59 22.42
CA GLY A 858 2.69 -31.93 23.84
C GLY A 858 3.47 -33.24 24.10
N LYS A 859 3.50 -34.20 23.16
CA LYS A 859 4.38 -35.37 23.27
C LYS A 859 5.84 -35.01 23.04
N ILE A 860 6.14 -34.19 22.02
CA ILE A 860 7.50 -33.74 21.70
C ILE A 860 8.09 -32.96 22.88
N VAL A 861 7.35 -32.00 23.45
CA VAL A 861 7.83 -31.17 24.56
C VAL A 861 8.11 -32.01 25.81
N ARG A 862 7.20 -32.91 26.19
CA ARG A 862 7.40 -33.80 27.35
C ARG A 862 8.57 -34.77 27.16
N GLN A 863 8.77 -35.29 25.94
CA GLN A 863 9.92 -36.16 25.65
C GLN A 863 11.25 -35.39 25.75
N GLN A 864 11.29 -34.13 25.28
CA GLN A 864 12.47 -33.29 25.43
C GLN A 864 12.79 -32.95 26.89
N GLN A 865 11.77 -32.76 27.73
CA GLN A 865 11.95 -32.48 29.15
C GLN A 865 12.37 -33.71 29.98
N GLY A 866 11.97 -34.91 29.56
CA GLY A 866 12.25 -36.15 30.31
C GLY A 866 13.68 -36.69 30.20
N THR A 867 14.60 -35.99 29.53
CA THR A 867 15.88 -36.59 29.12
C THR A 867 17.05 -36.43 30.12
N GLU A 868 17.02 -35.57 31.14
CA GLU A 868 18.05 -35.60 32.21
C GLU A 868 17.67 -34.74 33.43
N PRO A 869 17.76 -35.24 34.68
CA PRO A 869 17.60 -34.40 35.86
C PRO A 869 18.85 -33.52 36.06
N LEU A 870 18.68 -32.21 35.98
CA LEU A 870 19.72 -31.24 36.34
C LEU A 870 20.18 -31.50 37.80
N ALA A 871 21.47 -31.78 37.99
CA ALA A 871 22.06 -32.00 39.30
C ALA A 871 21.84 -30.78 40.20
N ARG A 872 21.39 -30.97 41.44
CA ARG A 872 21.18 -29.92 42.44
C ARG A 872 22.52 -29.47 43.03
N PRO A 873 23.08 -28.30 42.68
CA PRO A 873 24.33 -27.86 43.27
C PRO A 873 24.00 -27.07 44.55
N MET A 874 24.69 -27.35 45.65
CA MET A 874 24.57 -26.55 46.87
C MET A 874 25.36 -25.25 46.70
N GLY A 875 24.66 -24.11 46.80
CA GLY A 875 25.32 -22.79 46.85
C GLY A 875 26.16 -22.65 48.12
N LEU A 876 27.37 -22.13 47.97
CA LEU A 876 28.33 -21.97 49.05
C LEU A 876 28.25 -20.54 49.62
N VAL A 877 28.06 -20.39 50.93
CA VAL A 877 28.23 -19.11 51.63
C VAL A 877 29.58 -19.16 52.35
N LEU A 878 30.54 -18.35 51.91
CA LEU A 878 31.88 -18.32 52.48
C LEU A 878 31.88 -17.57 53.82
N PRO A 879 32.42 -18.15 54.90
CA PRO A 879 32.58 -17.44 56.16
C PRO A 879 33.67 -16.38 56.02
N SER A 880 33.33 -15.10 56.21
CA SER A 880 34.33 -14.02 56.25
C SER A 880 34.63 -13.62 57.70
N GLU A 881 35.51 -14.39 58.35
CA GLU A 881 36.06 -14.10 59.68
C GLU A 881 37.52 -13.65 59.57
N GLY A 882 37.88 -12.54 60.21
CA GLY A 882 39.27 -12.06 60.27
C GLY A 882 39.57 -10.87 59.34
N MET A 883 40.84 -10.72 58.99
CA MET A 883 41.32 -9.60 58.17
C MET A 883 41.12 -9.93 56.69
N VAL A 884 40.34 -9.08 56.00
CA VAL A 884 40.11 -9.14 54.55
C VAL A 884 41.07 -8.18 53.88
N TYR A 885 41.89 -8.70 52.97
CA TYR A 885 42.81 -7.92 52.15
C TYR A 885 42.26 -7.85 50.74
N ARG A 886 41.94 -6.63 50.28
CA ARG A 886 41.41 -6.39 48.94
C ARG A 886 42.52 -5.99 47.98
N PHE A 887 42.61 -6.73 46.89
CA PHE A 887 43.49 -6.49 45.76
C PHE A 887 42.67 -6.19 44.51
N GLU A 888 43.15 -5.31 43.63
CA GLU A 888 42.44 -4.93 42.41
C GLU A 888 43.34 -4.97 41.18
N ARG A 889 42.74 -5.30 40.04
CA ARG A 889 43.37 -5.26 38.71
C ARG A 889 42.38 -4.60 37.74
N PRO A 890 42.65 -3.38 37.25
CA PRO A 890 41.72 -2.67 36.37
C PRO A 890 41.57 -3.33 35.00
N LEU A 891 42.64 -3.90 34.44
CA LEU A 891 42.62 -4.56 33.14
C LEU A 891 43.65 -5.69 33.06
N GLN A 892 43.23 -6.85 32.56
CA GLN A 892 44.08 -7.97 32.19
C GLN A 892 43.88 -8.29 30.70
N VAL A 893 44.84 -7.85 29.88
CA VAL A 893 44.78 -7.98 28.41
C VAL A 893 45.22 -9.37 27.92
N ALA A 894 46.06 -10.07 28.69
CA ALA A 894 46.60 -11.38 28.31
C ALA A 894 45.55 -12.48 28.51
N GLU A 895 45.04 -13.03 27.41
CA GLU A 895 44.21 -14.24 27.40
C GLU A 895 44.97 -15.44 27.97
N ASN A 896 44.27 -16.32 28.69
CA ASN A 896 44.84 -17.54 29.27
C ASN A 896 46.00 -17.35 30.29
N ALA A 897 46.20 -16.15 30.82
CA ALA A 897 47.21 -15.89 31.85
C ALA A 897 46.59 -15.88 33.27
N PRO A 898 47.12 -16.66 34.24
CA PRO A 898 46.67 -16.59 35.63
C PRO A 898 47.20 -15.30 36.28
N LEU A 899 46.42 -14.76 37.21
CA LEU A 899 46.87 -13.72 38.12
C LEU A 899 47.44 -14.36 39.38
N ASN A 900 48.64 -13.95 39.78
CA ASN A 900 49.35 -14.54 40.91
C ASN A 900 49.45 -13.54 42.07
N LEU A 901 49.26 -14.04 43.29
CA LEU A 901 49.48 -13.31 44.54
C LEU A 901 50.39 -14.12 45.45
N GLU A 902 51.54 -13.59 45.80
CA GLU A 902 52.40 -14.12 46.85
C GLU A 902 52.17 -13.35 48.15
N LEU A 903 51.61 -14.03 49.14
CA LEU A 903 51.23 -13.45 50.42
C LEU A 903 52.09 -14.04 51.52
N GLY A 904 52.79 -13.18 52.26
CA GLY A 904 53.45 -13.52 53.51
C GLY A 904 52.61 -13.09 54.68
N PHE A 905 52.26 -13.99 55.59
CA PHE A 905 51.45 -13.69 56.76
C PHE A 905 52.11 -14.19 58.04
N ALA A 906 51.82 -13.53 59.15
CA ALA A 906 52.38 -13.86 60.45
C ALA A 906 51.37 -13.62 61.57
N PRO A 907 51.51 -14.30 62.72
CA PRO A 907 50.66 -14.01 63.86
C PRO A 907 50.87 -12.55 64.31
N VAL A 908 49.77 -11.87 64.59
CA VAL A 908 49.74 -10.45 65.06
C VAL A 908 50.56 -10.26 66.34
N SER A 909 50.75 -11.32 67.13
CA SER A 909 51.58 -11.32 68.34
C SER A 909 53.02 -11.78 68.08
N ARG A 910 53.87 -10.89 67.54
CA ARG A 910 55.33 -11.14 67.52
C ARG A 910 55.97 -10.62 68.81
N LEU A 911 56.56 -11.53 69.60
CA LEU A 911 57.61 -11.13 70.55
C LEU A 911 58.83 -10.68 69.72
N THR A 912 59.22 -9.42 69.85
CA THR A 912 60.39 -8.86 69.15
C THR A 912 61.67 -9.61 69.53
N ALA A 913 62.70 -9.63 68.66
CA ALA A 913 63.96 -10.32 68.93
C ALA A 913 64.61 -9.88 70.27
N TRP A 914 64.40 -8.63 70.68
CA TRP A 914 64.79 -8.15 72.01
C TRP A 914 63.92 -8.73 73.13
N GLN A 915 62.61 -8.90 72.96
CA GLN A 915 61.76 -9.59 73.95
C GLN A 915 62.12 -11.07 74.08
N ILE A 916 62.49 -11.73 72.98
CA ILE A 916 63.02 -13.11 73.01
C ILE A 916 64.39 -13.13 73.67
N ALA A 917 65.31 -12.22 73.33
CA ALA A 917 66.62 -12.10 73.96
C ALA A 917 66.52 -11.71 75.45
N ALA A 918 65.53 -10.91 75.83
CA ALA A 918 65.23 -10.55 77.21
C ALA A 918 64.61 -11.74 77.95
N GLY A 919 63.75 -12.53 77.31
CA GLY A 919 63.19 -13.77 77.86
C GLY A 919 64.24 -14.87 78.03
N VAL A 920 65.09 -15.09 77.02
CA VAL A 920 66.23 -16.02 77.08
C VAL A 920 67.29 -15.50 78.05
N GLY A 921 67.54 -14.20 78.10
CA GLY A 921 68.42 -13.56 79.07
C GLY A 921 67.90 -13.71 80.50
N LEU A 922 66.60 -13.51 80.73
CA LEU A 922 65.95 -13.77 82.01
C LEU A 922 66.02 -15.25 82.38
N LEU A 923 65.80 -16.17 81.44
CA LEU A 923 65.96 -17.61 81.66
C LEU A 923 67.41 -18.01 81.95
N ALA A 924 68.38 -17.40 81.28
CA ALA A 924 69.81 -17.62 81.51
C ALA A 924 70.25 -17.05 82.87
N ILE A 925 69.76 -15.87 83.26
CA ILE A 925 69.95 -15.29 84.61
C ILE A 925 69.29 -16.18 85.66
N PHE A 926 68.09 -16.69 85.40
CA PHE A 926 67.38 -17.61 86.29
C PHE A 926 68.12 -18.94 86.42
N ALA A 927 68.67 -19.48 85.33
CA ALA A 927 69.51 -20.67 85.33
C ALA A 927 70.86 -20.44 86.05
N LEU A 928 71.47 -19.26 85.90
CA LEU A 928 72.67 -18.84 86.64
C LEU A 928 72.39 -18.68 88.14
N LEU A 929 71.24 -18.12 88.51
CA LEU A 929 70.78 -18.02 89.90
C LEU A 929 70.48 -19.39 90.50
N LEU A 930 69.94 -20.33 89.71
CA LEU A 930 69.78 -21.73 90.12
C LEU A 930 71.15 -22.41 90.28
N ALA A 931 72.09 -22.20 89.36
CA ALA A 931 73.43 -22.79 89.41
C ALA A 931 74.28 -22.22 90.56
N SER A 932 74.13 -20.94 90.90
CA SER A 932 74.81 -20.32 92.06
C SER A 932 74.22 -20.75 93.42
N LYS A 933 73.09 -21.45 93.43
CA LYS A 933 72.56 -22.17 94.61
C LYS A 933 73.00 -23.64 94.68
N LEU A 934 73.82 -24.09 93.74
CA LEU A 934 74.27 -25.49 93.59
C LEU A 934 75.80 -25.63 93.57
N THR A 935 76.54 -24.76 94.27
CA THR A 935 77.94 -25.03 94.65
C THR A 935 77.99 -25.80 95.98
N PRO A 936 78.74 -26.91 96.05
CA PRO A 936 78.71 -27.84 97.17
C PRO A 936 79.54 -27.37 98.37
N GLU A 937 78.97 -27.41 99.58
CA GLU A 937 79.76 -27.45 100.82
C GLU A 937 80.40 -28.83 100.98
N GLU A 938 81.73 -28.88 100.91
CA GLU A 938 82.56 -29.98 101.41
C GLU A 938 83.10 -29.64 102.82
N PRO A 939 83.62 -30.62 103.60
CA PRO A 939 83.24 -30.85 105.00
C PRO A 939 84.33 -30.45 106.01
N SER A 940 83.95 -30.27 107.28
CA SER A 940 84.91 -30.11 108.40
C SER A 940 84.34 -30.53 109.76
N LYS A 941 84.75 -31.73 110.21
CA LYS A 941 85.10 -32.18 111.57
C LYS A 941 84.49 -31.44 112.79
N ALA A 942 83.54 -32.10 113.47
CA ALA A 942 83.56 -32.54 114.88
C ALA A 942 82.20 -33.15 115.23
#